data_AF-A0A4C1YPZ2-F1
#
_entry.id   AF-A0A4C1YPZ2-F1
#
_cell.length_a   1.000
_cell.length_b   1.000
_cell.length_c   1.000
_cell.angle_alpha   90.00
_cell.angle_beta   90.00
_cell.angle_gamma   90.00
#
_symmetry.space_group_name_H-M   'P 1'
#
loop_
_entity.id
_entity.type
_entity.pdbx_description
1 polymer ?
#
loop_
_entity_poly.entity_id
_entity_poly.type
_entity_poly.pdbx_seq_one_letter_code
_entity_poly.pdbx_strand_id
1 'polypeptide(L)'
;MTTCYQKHPFAIETEDHLTAINTKIFEIKKKIQLSEGQRKSHYEEFEAEKQQNNNLIDTLKKEIKERMRNLLQARALIGEDEVQIKKYLNDVCPVGNKTADQMINNLDLKVIEQRKILDLLKYEKKHKKTKLKTLEKEYEHLLIENTKSTTRNLKIFNPGRKHASHLENQIHRVIVQWNEAELVKKKYSSIRLALSEDSVKFESSLAHMAELLKKQRQEIKKLEMVREEALDMRAKATVALAAESARAHDAEHARATERAYFAHRFEERRRELEKLEKRIFPPAARPLVRQESTGSGEAAAIAEDNSAAMAMDTIFQRLMKLTGVTEPEEVFDRFRAQRETSQRLKYLQTTTEAEKVELEQTQAALVARLEEFKFAQVKDKDEGVEWAGKGTAHSALENVDSRLHIGNCIEREHLLTLALPTNKSNIISTRIHKEKKNSGYPGVPTEVKTCVILESTHDQIAALKTAIEQEEAELEELEKKLQHVNTLLMELKKLLYNLCKLLEFISESPMPEWTLEPRDVQSIVGALTARYALGSARAEQAMLRNQDAVLPNLSMHTSGASPSGALSATSGAARSTPQEDAAALPTYKQLLQKEPQKPPASDEEEDIPSRSYLKRQAQLIVDTKSRRKGFRQYPRK
;
A
#
# COMPACT_ATOMS: atom_id res chain seq x y z
N MET A 1 -88.74 155.20 -12.74
CA MET A 1 -89.31 155.57 -11.43
C MET A 1 -88.35 155.08 -10.35
N THR A 2 -87.89 156.01 -9.49
CA THR A 2 -87.52 155.86 -8.06
C THR A 2 -86.77 154.59 -7.61
N THR A 3 -85.64 154.58 -6.90
CA THR A 3 -84.92 155.55 -6.05
C THR A 3 -83.65 154.83 -5.56
N CYS A 4 -82.57 155.56 -5.29
CA CYS A 4 -81.80 155.56 -4.02
C CYS A 4 -80.29 155.77 -4.27
N TYR A 5 -79.80 156.90 -3.74
CA TYR A 5 -78.39 157.26 -3.62
C TYR A 5 -77.80 156.66 -2.33
N GLN A 6 -76.58 156.14 -2.37
CA GLN A 6 -75.63 156.22 -1.26
C GLN A 6 -74.16 156.13 -1.76
N LYS A 7 -73.32 157.05 -1.27
CA LYS A 7 -71.94 157.39 -1.73
C LYS A 7 -70.86 156.42 -1.19
N HIS A 8 -69.66 156.35 -1.82
CA HIS A 8 -68.30 156.42 -1.18
C HIS A 8 -67.11 156.36 -2.20
N PRO A 9 -65.84 156.71 -1.84
CA PRO A 9 -64.93 157.59 -2.61
C PRO A 9 -63.73 156.90 -3.33
N PHE A 10 -63.05 157.63 -4.22
CA PHE A 10 -61.88 157.19 -5.01
C PHE A 10 -60.54 157.79 -4.55
N ALA A 11 -59.44 157.01 -4.65
CA ALA A 11 -58.04 157.45 -4.79
C ALA A 11 -57.19 156.38 -5.56
N ILE A 12 -56.09 156.78 -6.23
CA ILE A 12 -55.31 156.11 -7.31
C ILE A 12 -53.98 155.47 -6.81
N GLU A 13 -53.46 154.39 -7.46
CA GLU A 13 -52.16 153.68 -7.19
C GLU A 13 -51.19 153.59 -8.43
N THR A 14 -49.89 153.26 -8.23
CA THR A 14 -48.67 153.58 -9.07
C THR A 14 -47.96 152.43 -9.86
N GLU A 15 -46.93 152.79 -10.68
CA GLU A 15 -46.15 152.07 -11.74
C GLU A 15 -45.40 150.77 -11.36
N ASP A 16 -45.13 150.52 -10.07
CA ASP A 16 -44.51 149.27 -9.57
C ASP A 16 -45.31 148.01 -9.91
N HIS A 17 -46.58 148.19 -10.26
CA HIS A 17 -47.50 147.12 -10.61
C HIS A 17 -47.07 146.33 -11.87
N LEU A 18 -46.44 146.95 -12.87
CA LEU A 18 -46.17 146.29 -14.17
C LEU A 18 -44.97 145.34 -14.12
N THR A 19 -43.89 145.71 -13.43
CA THR A 19 -42.73 144.83 -13.24
C THR A 19 -43.11 143.62 -12.41
N ALA A 20 -43.94 143.82 -11.37
CA ALA A 20 -44.53 142.76 -10.58
C ALA A 20 -45.42 141.82 -11.43
N ILE A 21 -46.10 142.33 -12.46
CA ILE A 21 -46.85 141.48 -13.41
C ILE A 21 -45.90 140.60 -14.23
N ASN A 22 -44.79 141.12 -14.74
CA ASN A 22 -43.90 140.33 -15.60
C ASN A 22 -43.14 139.23 -14.85
N THR A 23 -42.71 139.47 -13.61
CA THR A 23 -42.18 138.39 -12.74
C THR A 23 -43.26 137.36 -12.44
N LYS A 24 -44.51 137.79 -12.16
CA LYS A 24 -45.65 136.87 -12.02
C LYS A 24 -45.87 136.04 -13.29
N ILE A 25 -45.74 136.60 -14.49
CA ILE A 25 -45.87 135.87 -15.77
C ILE A 25 -44.76 134.82 -15.92
N PHE A 26 -43.52 135.17 -15.61
CA PHE A 26 -42.41 134.23 -15.71
C PHE A 26 -42.54 133.09 -14.69
N GLU A 27 -42.95 133.40 -13.47
CA GLU A 27 -43.28 132.41 -12.44
C GLU A 27 -44.43 131.49 -12.89
N ILE A 28 -45.47 132.05 -13.51
CA ILE A 28 -46.59 131.28 -14.07
C ILE A 28 -46.10 130.36 -15.20
N LYS A 29 -45.26 130.83 -16.13
CA LYS A 29 -44.71 129.99 -17.21
C LYS A 29 -43.86 128.83 -16.66
N LYS A 30 -43.01 129.09 -15.66
CA LYS A 30 -42.23 128.04 -15.00
C LYS A 30 -43.15 127.04 -14.27
N LYS A 31 -44.23 127.52 -13.63
CA LYS A 31 -45.27 126.66 -13.03
C LYS A 31 -46.00 125.82 -14.07
N ILE A 32 -46.33 126.38 -15.24
CA ILE A 32 -46.95 125.63 -16.34
C ILE A 32 -45.99 124.55 -16.86
N GLN A 33 -44.73 124.88 -17.12
CA GLN A 33 -43.75 123.91 -17.63
C GLN A 33 -43.50 122.77 -16.62
N LEU A 34 -43.41 123.09 -15.33
CA LEU A 34 -43.31 122.08 -14.27
C LEU A 34 -44.59 121.24 -14.18
N SER A 35 -45.77 121.86 -14.29
CA SER A 35 -47.07 121.17 -14.31
C SER A 35 -47.21 120.24 -15.52
N GLU A 36 -46.73 120.65 -16.70
CA GLU A 36 -46.72 119.82 -17.91
C GLU A 36 -45.69 118.68 -17.81
N GLY A 37 -44.52 118.94 -17.22
CA GLY A 37 -43.53 117.91 -16.92
C GLY A 37 -44.05 116.88 -15.91
N GLN A 38 -44.72 117.34 -14.84
CA GLN A 38 -45.39 116.48 -13.86
C GLN A 38 -46.51 115.67 -14.50
N ARG A 39 -47.35 116.30 -15.34
CA ARG A 39 -48.42 115.60 -16.08
C ARG A 39 -47.85 114.50 -16.97
N LYS A 40 -46.72 114.75 -17.64
CA LYS A 40 -46.05 113.76 -18.50
C LYS A 40 -45.43 112.62 -17.68
N SER A 41 -44.73 112.95 -16.59
CA SER A 41 -44.16 111.94 -15.65
C SER A 41 -45.25 111.04 -15.08
N HIS A 42 -46.34 111.62 -14.59
CA HIS A 42 -47.48 110.85 -14.07
C HIS A 42 -48.15 109.98 -15.14
N TYR A 43 -48.23 110.46 -16.39
CA TYR A 43 -48.77 109.65 -17.47
C TYR A 43 -47.85 108.46 -17.82
N GLU A 44 -46.53 108.68 -17.87
CA GLU A 44 -45.56 107.62 -18.13
C GLU A 44 -45.50 106.60 -16.99
N GLU A 45 -45.57 107.05 -15.72
CA GLU A 45 -45.69 106.17 -14.54
C GLU A 45 -46.98 105.34 -14.60
N PHE A 46 -48.12 105.96 -14.94
CA PHE A 46 -49.40 105.26 -15.05
C PHE A 46 -49.41 104.24 -16.20
N GLU A 47 -48.85 104.57 -17.38
CA GLU A 47 -48.71 103.62 -18.48
C GLU A 47 -47.75 102.47 -18.13
N ALA A 48 -46.64 102.76 -17.44
CA ALA A 48 -45.71 101.73 -16.96
C ALA A 48 -46.35 100.80 -15.93
N GLU A 49 -47.10 101.34 -14.97
CA GLU A 49 -47.84 100.56 -13.97
C GLU A 49 -48.93 99.70 -14.62
N LYS A 50 -49.68 100.26 -15.58
CA LYS A 50 -50.66 99.52 -16.38
C LYS A 50 -50.00 98.37 -17.15
N GLN A 51 -48.82 98.59 -17.73
CA GLN A 51 -48.09 97.54 -18.43
C GLN A 51 -47.56 96.47 -17.46
N GLN A 52 -47.07 96.86 -16.27
CA GLN A 52 -46.68 95.92 -15.22
C GLN A 52 -47.87 95.07 -14.74
N ASN A 53 -49.04 95.70 -14.53
CA ASN A 53 -50.26 95.01 -14.16
C ASN A 53 -50.71 94.03 -15.25
N ASN A 54 -50.63 94.40 -16.53
CA ASN A 54 -50.92 93.50 -17.64
C ASN A 54 -49.97 92.29 -17.66
N ASN A 55 -48.66 92.52 -17.51
CA ASN A 55 -47.67 91.44 -17.44
C ASN A 55 -47.90 90.50 -16.24
N LEU A 56 -48.29 91.05 -15.09
CA LEU A 56 -48.65 90.28 -13.91
C LEU A 56 -49.89 89.41 -14.16
N ILE A 57 -50.93 89.97 -14.76
CA ILE A 57 -52.15 89.23 -15.14
C ILE A 57 -51.80 88.07 -16.07
N ASP A 58 -50.93 88.27 -17.06
CA ASP A 58 -50.53 87.20 -17.98
C ASP A 58 -49.68 86.12 -17.30
N THR A 59 -48.84 86.51 -16.35
CA THR A 59 -48.07 85.56 -15.54
C THR A 59 -49.00 84.72 -14.67
N LEU A 60 -49.95 85.35 -13.97
CA LEU A 60 -50.95 84.67 -13.16
C LEU A 60 -51.83 83.73 -14.00
N LYS A 61 -52.23 84.13 -15.21
CA LYS A 61 -52.98 83.24 -16.13
C LYS A 61 -52.18 82.01 -16.54
N LYS A 62 -50.86 82.15 -16.77
CA LYS A 62 -49.97 81.01 -17.08
C LYS A 62 -49.86 80.06 -15.87
N GLU A 63 -49.65 80.61 -14.68
CA GLU A 63 -49.60 79.83 -13.44
C GLU A 63 -50.91 79.10 -13.16
N ILE A 64 -52.06 79.73 -13.37
CA ILE A 64 -53.38 79.08 -13.23
C ILE A 64 -53.50 77.90 -14.18
N LYS A 65 -53.13 78.07 -15.46
CA LYS A 65 -53.16 76.97 -16.44
C LYS A 65 -52.21 75.82 -16.08
N GLU A 66 -51.04 76.15 -15.56
CA GLU A 66 -50.04 75.16 -15.13
C GLU A 66 -50.51 74.40 -13.88
N ARG A 67 -51.01 75.10 -12.85
CA ARG A 67 -51.61 74.47 -11.67
C ARG A 67 -52.79 73.59 -12.06
N MET A 68 -53.63 74.00 -13.00
CA MET A 68 -54.74 73.18 -13.50
C MET A 68 -54.26 71.90 -14.18
N ARG A 69 -53.17 71.96 -14.97
CA ARG A 69 -52.54 70.76 -15.55
C ARG A 69 -51.96 69.84 -14.48
N ASN A 70 -51.25 70.39 -13.50
CA ASN A 70 -50.67 69.61 -12.40
C ASN A 70 -51.75 68.91 -11.57
N LEU A 71 -52.90 69.57 -11.33
CA LEU A 71 -54.05 68.95 -10.65
C LEU A 71 -54.65 67.79 -11.45
N LEU A 72 -54.79 67.95 -12.78
CA LEU A 72 -55.28 66.87 -13.65
C LEU A 72 -54.33 65.66 -13.64
N GLN A 73 -53.02 65.90 -13.71
CA GLN A 73 -52.02 64.83 -13.66
C GLN A 73 -52.00 64.11 -12.31
N ALA A 74 -52.04 64.85 -11.20
CA ALA A 74 -52.12 64.26 -9.86
C ALA A 74 -53.39 63.42 -9.70
N ARG A 75 -54.53 63.88 -10.24
CA ARG A 75 -55.80 63.13 -10.20
C ARG A 75 -55.74 61.82 -11.00
N ALA A 76 -55.02 61.79 -12.11
CA ALA A 76 -54.84 60.57 -12.91
C ALA A 76 -53.99 59.52 -12.17
N LEU A 77 -52.85 59.92 -11.58
CA LEU A 77 -51.98 59.04 -10.82
C LEU A 77 -52.67 58.44 -9.59
N ILE A 78 -53.43 59.27 -8.85
CA ILE A 78 -54.22 58.81 -7.70
C ILE A 78 -55.29 57.79 -8.13
N GLY A 79 -55.86 57.95 -9.34
CA GLY A 79 -56.86 57.03 -9.88
C GLY A 79 -56.35 55.61 -10.14
N GLU A 80 -55.13 55.46 -10.65
CA GLU A 80 -54.52 54.15 -10.90
C GLU A 80 -54.16 53.42 -9.60
N ASP A 81 -53.56 54.13 -8.64
CA ASP A 81 -53.25 53.59 -7.32
C ASP A 81 -54.52 53.24 -6.52
N GLU A 82 -55.59 54.04 -6.63
CA GLU A 82 -56.89 53.72 -6.02
C GLU A 82 -57.49 52.40 -6.54
N VAL A 83 -57.36 52.10 -7.83
CA VAL A 83 -57.89 50.85 -8.42
C VAL A 83 -57.11 49.65 -7.90
N GLN A 84 -55.78 49.76 -7.83
CA GLN A 84 -54.91 48.73 -7.27
C GLN A 84 -55.25 48.49 -5.79
N ILE A 85 -55.35 49.56 -5.00
CA ILE A 85 -55.68 49.54 -3.57
C ILE A 85 -57.09 48.95 -3.34
N LYS A 86 -58.09 49.34 -4.14
CA LYS A 86 -59.45 48.78 -4.06
C LYS A 86 -59.49 47.29 -4.36
N LYS A 87 -58.68 46.80 -5.32
CA LYS A 87 -58.57 45.37 -5.63
C LYS A 87 -57.99 44.57 -4.46
N TYR A 88 -56.85 45.01 -3.90
CA TYR A 88 -56.24 44.37 -2.73
C TYR A 88 -57.13 44.47 -1.48
N LEU A 89 -57.78 45.61 -1.25
CA LEU A 89 -58.74 45.76 -0.15
C LEU A 89 -59.93 44.83 -0.32
N ASN A 90 -60.46 44.64 -1.53
CA ASN A 90 -61.60 43.74 -1.74
C ASN A 90 -61.25 42.26 -1.45
N ASP A 91 -60.00 41.86 -1.72
CA ASP A 91 -59.49 40.50 -1.43
C ASP A 91 -59.22 40.28 0.07
N VAL A 92 -58.86 41.34 0.83
CA VAL A 92 -58.53 41.28 2.27
C VAL A 92 -59.74 41.59 3.16
N CYS A 93 -60.61 42.52 2.76
CA CYS A 93 -61.83 42.95 3.43
C CYS A 93 -62.82 43.61 2.43
N PRO A 94 -63.95 42.96 2.07
CA PRO A 94 -64.94 43.53 1.14
C PRO A 94 -65.37 44.93 1.57
N VAL A 95 -65.15 45.90 0.69
CA VAL A 95 -65.16 47.36 0.97
C VAL A 95 -66.59 47.94 1.00
N GLY A 96 -67.61 47.14 0.67
CA GLY A 96 -68.99 47.61 0.50
C GLY A 96 -69.58 48.29 1.73
N ASN A 97 -69.88 49.59 1.60
CA ASN A 97 -70.62 50.46 2.53
C ASN A 97 -70.11 50.51 3.99
N LYS A 98 -68.82 50.27 4.23
CA LYS A 98 -68.21 50.38 5.57
C LYS A 98 -67.57 51.76 5.76
N THR A 99 -67.71 52.33 6.95
CA THR A 99 -67.02 53.58 7.31
C THR A 99 -65.51 53.35 7.40
N ALA A 100 -64.69 54.39 7.20
CA ALA A 100 -63.22 54.31 7.31
C ALA A 100 -62.77 53.64 8.62
N ASP A 101 -63.39 54.00 9.76
CA ASP A 101 -63.08 53.40 11.06
C ASP A 101 -63.40 51.90 11.12
N GLN A 102 -64.47 51.47 10.44
CA GLN A 102 -64.82 50.05 10.36
C GLN A 102 -63.83 49.28 9.47
N MET A 103 -63.29 49.90 8.42
CA MET A 103 -62.25 49.30 7.59
C MET A 103 -60.92 49.16 8.35
N ILE A 104 -60.51 50.20 9.08
CA ILE A 104 -59.31 50.17 9.94
C ILE A 104 -59.46 49.06 10.98
N ASN A 105 -60.59 49.01 11.69
CA ASN A 105 -60.85 47.98 12.69
C ASN A 105 -60.84 46.56 12.08
N ASN A 106 -61.38 46.36 10.87
CA ASN A 106 -61.32 45.05 10.20
C ASN A 106 -59.90 44.66 9.77
N LEU A 107 -59.10 45.61 9.28
CA LEU A 107 -57.69 45.38 8.96
C LEU A 107 -56.88 45.07 10.22
N ASP A 108 -57.12 45.78 11.32
CA ASP A 108 -56.48 45.53 12.62
C ASP A 108 -56.84 44.14 13.15
N LEU A 109 -58.12 43.76 13.09
CA LEU A 109 -58.57 42.41 13.43
C LEU A 109 -57.90 41.36 12.53
N LYS A 110 -57.72 41.64 11.23
CA LYS A 110 -57.06 40.73 10.31
C LYS A 110 -55.56 40.61 10.59
N VAL A 111 -54.87 41.70 10.91
CA VAL A 111 -53.47 41.70 11.35
C VAL A 111 -53.31 40.89 12.63
N ILE A 112 -54.22 41.08 13.60
CA ILE A 112 -54.24 40.33 14.86
C ILE A 112 -54.49 38.84 14.58
N GLU A 113 -55.45 38.51 13.70
CA GLU A 113 -55.74 37.12 13.31
C GLU A 113 -54.52 36.46 12.65
N GLN A 114 -53.92 37.09 11.64
CA GLN A 114 -52.72 36.56 10.96
C GLN A 114 -51.54 36.42 11.91
N ARG A 115 -51.40 37.35 12.89
CA ARG A 115 -50.38 37.26 13.94
C ARG A 115 -50.62 36.08 14.87
N LYS A 116 -51.87 35.86 15.30
CA LYS A 116 -52.25 34.70 16.13
C LYS A 116 -52.00 33.39 15.39
N ILE A 117 -52.36 33.31 14.10
CA ILE A 117 -52.07 32.16 13.25
C ILE A 117 -50.56 31.93 13.15
N LEU A 118 -49.77 32.98 12.95
CA LEU A 118 -48.31 32.88 12.90
C LEU A 118 -47.73 32.32 14.21
N ASP A 119 -48.22 32.78 15.36
CA ASP A 119 -47.74 32.33 16.67
C ASP A 119 -48.17 30.89 16.96
N LEU A 120 -49.38 30.47 16.55
CA LEU A 120 -49.83 29.07 16.60
C LEU A 120 -48.95 28.17 15.72
N LEU A 121 -48.69 28.56 14.47
CA LEU A 121 -47.82 27.80 13.56
C LEU A 121 -46.39 27.69 14.09
N LYS A 122 -45.86 28.76 14.73
CA LYS A 122 -44.55 28.72 15.40
C LYS A 122 -44.54 27.74 16.57
N TYR A 123 -45.61 27.71 17.37
CA TYR A 123 -45.75 26.75 18.45
C TYR A 123 -45.81 25.32 17.93
N GLU A 124 -46.65 25.04 16.93
CA GLU A 124 -46.77 23.73 16.29
C GLU A 124 -45.43 23.27 15.69
N LYS A 125 -44.74 24.14 14.93
CA LYS A 125 -43.40 23.86 14.40
C LYS A 125 -42.41 23.52 15.51
N LYS A 126 -42.42 24.27 16.62
CA LYS A 126 -41.55 23.99 17.77
C LYS A 126 -41.89 22.65 18.43
N HIS A 127 -43.18 22.37 18.63
CA HIS A 127 -43.67 21.13 19.22
C HIS A 127 -43.28 19.91 18.38
N LYS A 128 -43.51 19.98 17.07
CA LYS A 128 -43.12 18.95 16.10
C LYS A 128 -41.62 18.74 16.07
N LYS A 129 -40.82 19.80 16.08
CA LYS A 129 -39.35 19.72 16.17
C LYS A 129 -38.88 19.08 17.48
N THR A 130 -39.57 19.31 18.61
CA THR A 130 -39.25 18.62 19.87
C THR A 130 -39.62 17.14 19.82
N LYS A 131 -40.75 16.78 19.21
CA LYS A 131 -41.19 15.39 19.03
C LYS A 131 -40.26 14.60 18.11
N LEU A 132 -39.79 15.23 17.03
CA LEU A 132 -38.80 14.64 16.14
C LEU A 132 -37.48 14.35 16.87
N LYS A 133 -36.98 15.31 17.66
CA LYS A 133 -35.79 15.10 18.51
C LYS A 133 -35.96 13.98 19.54
N THR A 134 -37.16 13.75 20.05
CA THR A 134 -37.41 12.62 20.96
C THR A 134 -37.42 11.29 20.21
N LEU A 135 -38.05 11.23 19.04
CA LEU A 135 -38.07 10.04 18.19
C LEU A 135 -36.66 9.68 17.67
N GLU A 136 -35.85 10.66 17.27
CA GLU A 136 -34.45 10.47 16.89
C GLU A 136 -33.64 9.83 18.02
N LYS A 137 -33.79 10.32 19.26
CA LYS A 137 -33.12 9.75 20.42
C LYS A 137 -33.57 8.32 20.73
N GLU A 138 -34.86 8.04 20.60
CA GLU A 138 -35.41 6.69 20.75
C GLU A 138 -34.87 5.74 19.68
N TYR A 139 -34.78 6.21 18.44
CA TYR A 139 -34.19 5.47 17.32
C TYR A 139 -32.68 5.19 17.55
N GLU A 140 -31.91 6.20 17.95
CA GLU A 140 -30.49 6.03 18.32
C GLU A 140 -30.33 5.05 19.48
N HIS A 141 -31.17 5.16 20.51
CA HIS A 141 -31.12 4.26 21.65
C HIS A 141 -31.39 2.80 21.23
N LEU A 142 -32.43 2.55 20.44
CA LEU A 142 -32.74 1.20 19.95
C LEU A 142 -31.66 0.66 19.00
N LEU A 143 -31.02 1.50 18.19
CA LEU A 143 -29.90 1.10 17.34
C LEU A 143 -28.68 0.68 18.19
N ILE A 144 -28.38 1.45 19.23
CA ILE A 144 -27.33 1.15 20.20
C ILE A 144 -27.68 -0.11 21.02
N GLU A 145 -28.93 -0.31 21.40
CA GLU A 145 -29.37 -1.48 22.17
C GLU A 145 -29.39 -2.76 21.31
N ASN A 146 -29.77 -2.67 20.04
CA ASN A 146 -29.71 -3.78 19.09
C ASN A 146 -28.25 -4.20 18.81
N THR A 147 -27.37 -3.23 18.58
CA THR A 147 -25.92 -3.51 18.41
C THR A 147 -25.31 -4.07 19.70
N LYS A 148 -25.64 -3.53 20.87
CA LYS A 148 -25.22 -4.07 22.18
C LYS A 148 -25.75 -5.47 22.42
N SER A 149 -26.99 -5.77 22.06
CA SER A 149 -27.62 -7.09 22.22
C SER A 149 -27.00 -8.12 21.29
N THR A 150 -26.76 -7.76 20.04
CA THR A 150 -25.99 -8.56 19.08
C THR A 150 -24.56 -8.81 19.60
N THR A 151 -23.90 -7.78 20.12
CA THR A 151 -22.55 -7.91 20.68
C THR A 151 -22.54 -8.70 22.00
N ARG A 152 -23.57 -8.58 22.85
CA ARG A 152 -23.73 -9.39 24.07
C ARG A 152 -24.00 -10.85 23.72
N ASN A 153 -24.83 -11.13 22.73
CA ASN A 153 -25.07 -12.50 22.27
C ASN A 153 -23.80 -13.12 21.65
N LEU A 154 -22.99 -12.34 20.93
CA LEU A 154 -21.64 -12.75 20.47
C LEU A 154 -20.63 -12.92 21.62
N LYS A 155 -20.76 -12.16 22.71
CA LYS A 155 -19.90 -12.28 23.90
C LYS A 155 -20.30 -13.45 24.80
N ILE A 156 -21.60 -13.74 24.93
CA ILE A 156 -22.16 -14.78 25.81
C ILE A 156 -22.12 -16.15 25.13
N PHE A 157 -22.20 -16.23 23.79
CA PHE A 157 -21.95 -17.46 23.04
C PHE A 157 -20.46 -17.59 22.61
N ASN A 158 -19.56 -17.62 23.59
CA ASN A 158 -18.14 -17.97 23.37
C ASN A 158 -17.72 -19.44 23.66
N PRO A 159 -18.59 -20.45 23.89
CA PRO A 159 -18.11 -21.83 23.95
C PRO A 159 -17.56 -22.26 22.59
N GLY A 160 -18.20 -21.86 21.48
CA GLY A 160 -17.70 -22.14 20.13
C GLY A 160 -16.35 -21.51 19.84
N ARG A 161 -16.11 -20.26 20.26
CA ARG A 161 -14.81 -19.59 20.07
C ARG A 161 -13.71 -20.14 20.97
N LYS A 162 -14.04 -20.48 22.23
CA LYS A 162 -13.09 -21.15 23.14
C LYS A 162 -12.74 -22.54 22.62
N HIS A 163 -13.71 -23.27 22.10
CA HIS A 163 -13.50 -24.58 21.47
C HIS A 163 -12.67 -24.44 20.19
N ALA A 164 -12.97 -23.46 19.33
CA ALA A 164 -12.17 -23.17 18.13
C ALA A 164 -10.72 -22.80 18.48
N SER A 165 -10.50 -21.91 19.45
CA SER A 165 -9.15 -21.56 19.91
C SER A 165 -8.43 -22.75 20.56
N HIS A 166 -9.16 -23.63 21.26
CA HIS A 166 -8.58 -24.87 21.80
C HIS A 166 -8.16 -25.82 20.68
N LEU A 167 -8.99 -26.02 19.66
CA LEU A 167 -8.69 -26.84 18.49
C LEU A 167 -7.52 -26.25 17.69
N GLU A 168 -7.47 -24.94 17.48
CA GLU A 168 -6.32 -24.26 16.86
C GLU A 168 -5.04 -24.52 17.63
N ASN A 169 -5.06 -24.37 18.97
CA ASN A 169 -3.90 -24.66 19.80
C ASN A 169 -3.49 -26.15 19.77
N GLN A 170 -4.46 -27.06 19.68
CA GLN A 170 -4.17 -28.49 19.50
C GLN A 170 -3.55 -28.76 18.13
N ILE A 171 -4.08 -28.17 17.06
CA ILE A 171 -3.53 -28.27 15.70
C ILE A 171 -2.09 -27.76 15.70
N HIS A 172 -1.82 -26.58 16.27
CA HIS A 172 -0.46 -26.07 16.38
C HIS A 172 0.47 -27.01 17.14
N ARG A 173 -0.01 -27.60 18.25
CA ARG A 173 0.77 -28.58 19.01
C ARG A 173 1.11 -29.81 18.18
N VAL A 174 0.13 -30.37 17.46
CA VAL A 174 0.32 -31.53 16.59
C VAL A 174 1.27 -31.21 15.44
N ILE A 175 1.16 -30.03 14.83
CA ILE A 175 2.08 -29.59 13.77
C ILE A 175 3.52 -29.51 14.27
N VAL A 176 3.75 -28.95 15.47
CA VAL A 176 5.09 -28.90 16.06
C VAL A 176 5.63 -30.31 16.32
N GLN A 177 4.82 -31.18 16.92
CA GLN A 177 5.21 -32.58 17.17
C GLN A 177 5.50 -33.34 15.86
N TRP A 178 4.71 -33.11 14.82
CA TRP A 178 4.91 -33.71 13.50
C TRP A 178 6.21 -33.22 12.86
N ASN A 179 6.49 -31.91 12.88
CA ASN A 179 7.75 -31.35 12.37
C ASN A 179 8.97 -31.90 13.14
N GLU A 180 8.86 -32.03 14.46
CA GLU A 180 9.91 -32.65 15.29
C GLU A 180 10.12 -34.12 14.91
N ALA A 181 9.04 -34.89 14.76
CA ALA A 181 9.10 -36.29 14.33
C ALA A 181 9.68 -36.42 12.91
N GLU A 182 9.34 -35.51 12.00
CA GLU A 182 9.89 -35.49 10.64
C GLU A 182 11.38 -35.18 10.64
N LEU A 183 11.84 -34.23 11.47
CA LEU A 183 13.25 -33.94 11.64
C LEU A 183 14.01 -35.16 12.22
N VAL A 184 13.43 -35.82 13.22
CA VAL A 184 13.99 -37.05 13.79
C VAL A 184 14.07 -38.15 12.73
N LYS A 185 13.01 -38.35 11.94
CA LYS A 185 13.01 -39.28 10.80
C LYS A 185 14.11 -38.95 9.80
N LYS A 186 14.27 -37.68 9.39
CA LYS A 186 15.33 -37.24 8.48
C LYS A 186 16.73 -37.54 9.04
N LYS A 187 16.95 -37.29 10.33
CA LYS A 187 18.23 -37.63 11.01
C LYS A 187 18.49 -39.14 11.00
N TYR A 188 17.52 -39.96 11.39
CA TYR A 188 17.68 -41.42 11.36
C TYR A 188 17.87 -41.96 9.93
N SER A 189 17.18 -41.40 8.94
CA SER A 189 17.40 -41.75 7.52
C SER A 189 18.82 -41.41 7.07
N SER A 190 19.35 -40.24 7.46
CA SER A 190 20.73 -39.85 7.16
C SER A 190 21.75 -40.77 7.85
N ILE A 191 21.53 -41.10 9.12
CA ILE A 191 22.39 -42.05 9.85
C ILE A 191 22.35 -43.43 9.18
N ARG A 192 21.16 -43.91 8.80
CA ARG A 192 21.00 -45.19 8.10
C ARG A 192 21.74 -45.20 6.76
N LEU A 193 21.66 -44.11 6.00
CA LEU A 193 22.37 -43.98 4.72
C LEU A 193 23.89 -44.04 4.95
N ALA A 194 24.42 -43.26 5.91
CA ALA A 194 25.83 -43.27 6.25
C ALA A 194 26.32 -44.65 6.70
N LEU A 195 25.56 -45.34 7.56
CA LEU A 195 25.88 -46.71 7.99
C LEU A 195 25.85 -47.71 6.81
N SER A 196 24.90 -47.54 5.88
CA SER A 196 24.85 -48.35 4.67
C SER A 196 26.05 -48.10 3.77
N GLU A 197 26.43 -46.85 3.55
CA GLU A 197 27.61 -46.48 2.76
C GLU A 197 28.90 -47.05 3.39
N ASP A 198 29.04 -46.92 4.71
CA ASP A 198 30.19 -47.46 5.43
C ASP A 198 30.23 -48.98 5.40
N SER A 199 29.07 -49.66 5.48
CA SER A 199 29.01 -51.12 5.32
C SER A 199 29.58 -51.59 3.97
N VAL A 200 29.24 -50.90 2.87
CA VAL A 200 29.75 -51.22 1.54
C VAL A 200 31.27 -50.97 1.47
N LYS A 201 31.76 -49.89 2.08
CA LYS A 201 33.21 -49.62 2.16
C LYS A 201 33.93 -50.72 2.95
N PHE A 202 33.39 -51.14 4.09
CA PHE A 202 33.98 -52.22 4.89
C PHE A 202 34.00 -53.55 4.13
N GLU A 203 32.91 -53.91 3.44
CA GLU A 203 32.87 -55.11 2.60
C GLU A 203 33.93 -55.07 1.49
N SER A 204 34.08 -53.94 0.80
CA SER A 204 35.12 -53.79 -0.24
C SER A 204 36.55 -53.89 0.31
N SER A 205 36.80 -53.33 1.49
CA SER A 205 38.10 -53.40 2.18
C SER A 205 38.41 -54.81 2.68
N LEU A 206 37.41 -55.50 3.24
CA LEU A 206 37.52 -56.91 3.65
C LEU A 206 37.79 -57.82 2.46
N ALA A 207 37.08 -57.62 1.34
CA ALA A 207 37.31 -58.37 0.11
C ALA A 207 38.74 -58.18 -0.42
N HIS A 208 39.24 -56.94 -0.42
CA HIS A 208 40.62 -56.64 -0.82
C HIS A 208 41.66 -57.31 0.10
N MET A 209 41.48 -57.20 1.43
CA MET A 209 42.37 -57.86 2.38
C MET A 209 42.32 -59.40 2.27
N ALA A 210 41.14 -59.97 2.04
CA ALA A 210 40.98 -61.40 1.81
C ALA A 210 41.70 -61.86 0.52
N GLU A 211 41.62 -61.06 -0.54
CA GLU A 211 42.36 -61.32 -1.78
C GLU A 211 43.88 -61.25 -1.57
N LEU A 212 44.36 -60.26 -0.83
CA LEU A 212 45.78 -60.12 -0.49
C LEU A 212 46.28 -61.31 0.35
N LEU A 213 45.51 -61.74 1.36
CA LEU A 213 45.83 -62.93 2.15
C LEU A 213 45.83 -64.19 1.30
N LYS A 214 44.91 -64.32 0.34
CA LYS A 214 44.89 -65.44 -0.61
C LYS A 214 46.15 -65.45 -1.47
N LYS A 215 46.56 -64.29 -2.01
CA LYS A 215 47.80 -64.13 -2.79
C LYS A 215 49.03 -64.47 -1.94
N GLN A 216 49.10 -63.97 -0.71
CA GLN A 216 50.19 -64.29 0.21
C GLN A 216 50.25 -65.77 0.57
N ARG A 217 49.11 -66.43 0.84
CA ARG A 217 49.06 -67.88 1.07
C ARG A 217 49.53 -68.68 -0.15
N GLN A 218 49.14 -68.25 -1.35
CA GLN A 218 49.62 -68.86 -2.60
C GLN A 218 51.13 -68.70 -2.75
N GLU A 219 51.68 -67.53 -2.42
CA GLU A 219 53.12 -67.28 -2.46
C GLU A 219 53.89 -68.11 -1.43
N ILE A 220 53.40 -68.17 -0.19
CA ILE A 220 53.98 -69.05 0.85
C ILE A 220 54.00 -70.50 0.36
N LYS A 221 52.91 -71.00 -0.21
CA LYS A 221 52.85 -72.36 -0.75
C LYS A 221 53.87 -72.59 -1.87
N LYS A 222 54.08 -71.60 -2.76
CA LYS A 222 55.13 -71.68 -3.79
C LYS A 222 56.53 -71.75 -3.16
N LEU A 223 56.81 -70.90 -2.18
CA LEU A 223 58.09 -70.90 -1.48
C LEU A 223 58.33 -72.20 -0.70
N GLU A 224 57.29 -72.81 -0.14
CA GLU A 224 57.36 -74.14 0.48
C GLU A 224 57.71 -75.22 -0.55
N MET A 225 57.08 -75.22 -1.74
CA MET A 225 57.45 -76.17 -2.81
C MET A 225 58.92 -76.01 -3.23
N VAL A 226 59.37 -74.77 -3.44
CA VAL A 226 60.78 -74.49 -3.79
C VAL A 226 61.73 -74.93 -2.67
N ARG A 227 61.35 -74.74 -1.40
CA ARG A 227 62.13 -75.21 -0.25
C ARG A 227 62.23 -76.73 -0.24
N GLU A 228 61.13 -77.45 -0.43
CA GLU A 228 61.12 -78.92 -0.48
C GLU A 228 61.98 -79.43 -1.64
N GLU A 229 61.85 -78.85 -2.84
CA GLU A 229 62.72 -79.16 -3.97
C GLU A 229 64.20 -78.91 -3.65
N ALA A 230 64.54 -77.79 -3.01
CA ALA A 230 65.91 -77.50 -2.59
C ALA A 230 66.44 -78.49 -1.54
N LEU A 231 65.60 -78.94 -0.60
CA LEU A 231 65.94 -79.97 0.39
C LEU A 231 66.19 -81.32 -0.28
N ASP A 232 65.35 -81.72 -1.23
CA ASP A 232 65.53 -82.93 -2.03
C ASP A 232 66.83 -82.90 -2.84
N MET A 233 67.13 -81.76 -3.48
CA MET A 233 68.36 -81.57 -4.24
C MET A 233 69.59 -81.64 -3.33
N ARG A 234 69.52 -81.03 -2.13
CA ARG A 234 70.58 -81.15 -1.13
C ARG A 234 70.75 -82.59 -0.66
N ALA A 235 69.66 -83.30 -0.34
CA ALA A 235 69.71 -84.70 0.08
C ALA A 235 70.35 -85.58 -0.99
N LYS A 236 69.93 -85.44 -2.26
CA LYS A 236 70.53 -86.12 -3.41
C LYS A 236 72.03 -85.82 -3.53
N ALA A 237 72.43 -84.56 -3.40
CA ALA A 237 73.84 -84.17 -3.43
C ALA A 237 74.64 -84.78 -2.27
N THR A 238 74.09 -84.80 -1.05
CA THR A 238 74.75 -85.41 0.11
C THR A 238 74.91 -86.92 -0.03
N VAL A 239 73.90 -87.61 -0.57
CA VAL A 239 73.96 -89.06 -0.84
C VAL A 239 74.98 -89.35 -1.94
N ALA A 240 74.98 -88.57 -3.03
CA ALA A 240 75.94 -88.72 -4.12
C ALA A 240 77.39 -88.50 -3.62
N LEU A 241 77.62 -87.47 -2.80
CA LEU A 241 78.92 -87.22 -2.19
C LEU A 241 79.35 -88.35 -1.25
N ALA A 242 78.45 -88.85 -0.41
CA ALA A 242 78.74 -89.99 0.47
C ALA A 242 79.08 -91.26 -0.34
N ALA A 243 78.31 -91.57 -1.38
CA ALA A 243 78.57 -92.71 -2.26
C ALA A 243 79.91 -92.58 -3.02
N GLU A 244 80.26 -91.39 -3.50
CA GLU A 244 81.57 -91.13 -4.12
C GLU A 244 82.71 -91.26 -3.09
N SER A 245 82.54 -90.71 -1.87
CA SER A 245 83.54 -90.85 -0.80
C SER A 245 83.76 -92.31 -0.39
N ALA A 246 82.70 -93.12 -0.30
CA ALA A 246 82.80 -94.54 -0.03
C ALA A 246 83.53 -95.27 -1.17
N ARG A 247 83.18 -95.00 -2.44
CA ARG A 247 83.92 -95.54 -3.60
C ARG A 247 85.40 -95.16 -3.59
N ALA A 248 85.72 -93.92 -3.22
CA ALA A 248 87.09 -93.45 -3.09
C ALA A 248 87.85 -94.18 -1.96
N HIS A 249 87.24 -94.35 -0.79
CA HIS A 249 87.82 -95.10 0.33
C HIS A 249 87.99 -96.59 0.03
N ASP A 250 86.99 -97.24 -0.60
CA ASP A 250 87.09 -98.63 -1.01
C ASP A 250 88.21 -98.83 -2.03
N ALA A 251 88.34 -97.91 -3.01
CA ALA A 251 89.45 -97.93 -3.96
C ALA A 251 90.81 -97.69 -3.28
N GLU A 252 90.88 -96.80 -2.28
CA GLU A 252 92.09 -96.58 -1.48
C GLU A 252 92.46 -97.82 -0.66
N HIS A 253 91.49 -98.43 0.02
CA HIS A 253 91.65 -99.67 0.77
C HIS A 253 92.07 -100.83 -0.13
N ALA A 254 91.44 -101.02 -1.28
CA ALA A 254 91.84 -102.04 -2.26
C ALA A 254 93.31 -101.86 -2.67
N ARG A 255 93.71 -100.65 -3.09
CA ARG A 255 95.10 -100.34 -3.41
C ARG A 255 96.04 -100.54 -2.20
N ALA A 256 95.60 -100.23 -0.98
CA ALA A 256 96.39 -100.44 0.24
C ALA A 256 96.57 -101.93 0.57
N THR A 257 95.53 -102.74 0.40
CA THR A 257 95.59 -104.21 0.57
C THR A 257 96.49 -104.85 -0.48
N GLU A 258 96.41 -104.43 -1.74
CA GLU A 258 97.33 -104.88 -2.80
C GLU A 258 98.78 -104.50 -2.47
N ARG A 259 99.04 -103.25 -2.07
CA ARG A 259 100.37 -102.82 -1.61
C ARG A 259 100.87 -103.66 -0.44
N ALA A 260 100.03 -103.93 0.56
CA ALA A 260 100.38 -104.74 1.72
C ALA A 260 100.64 -106.20 1.35
N TYR A 261 99.83 -106.78 0.45
CA TYR A 261 100.02 -108.12 -0.07
C TYR A 261 101.36 -108.27 -0.79
N PHE A 262 101.67 -107.34 -1.71
CA PHE A 262 102.96 -107.34 -2.40
C PHE A 262 104.13 -107.08 -1.44
N ALA A 263 103.97 -106.20 -0.44
CA ALA A 263 104.99 -105.98 0.59
C ALA A 263 105.24 -107.25 1.43
N HIS A 264 104.19 -107.94 1.88
CA HIS A 264 104.32 -109.20 2.61
C HIS A 264 104.98 -110.29 1.76
N ARG A 265 104.57 -110.44 0.49
CA ARG A 265 105.18 -111.39 -0.45
C ARG A 265 106.66 -111.07 -0.67
N PHE A 266 107.01 -109.79 -0.78
CA PHE A 266 108.39 -109.34 -0.87
C PHE A 266 109.18 -109.64 0.41
N GLU A 267 108.61 -109.38 1.58
CA GLU A 267 109.23 -109.71 2.87
C GLU A 267 109.40 -111.21 3.07
N GLU A 268 108.42 -112.02 2.69
CA GLU A 268 108.48 -113.49 2.74
C GLU A 268 109.63 -113.98 1.87
N ARG A 269 109.69 -113.55 0.59
CA ARG A 269 110.80 -113.87 -0.31
C ARG A 269 112.14 -113.36 0.23
N ARG A 270 112.18 -112.17 0.81
CA ARG A 270 113.37 -111.62 1.45
C ARG A 270 113.81 -112.46 2.65
N ARG A 271 112.89 -112.90 3.51
CA ARG A 271 113.19 -113.78 4.66
C ARG A 271 113.63 -115.17 4.21
N GLU A 272 113.05 -115.72 3.15
CA GLU A 272 113.49 -116.97 2.52
C GLU A 272 114.90 -116.84 1.96
N LEU A 273 115.17 -115.77 1.22
CA LEU A 273 116.51 -115.43 0.74
C LEU A 273 117.47 -115.23 1.90
N GLU A 274 117.08 -114.56 2.98
CA GLU A 274 117.92 -114.38 4.18
C GLU A 274 118.15 -115.71 4.92
N LYS A 275 117.19 -116.64 4.92
CA LYS A 275 117.38 -118.00 5.47
C LYS A 275 118.32 -118.84 4.59
N LEU A 276 118.19 -118.73 3.27
CA LEU A 276 119.12 -119.35 2.32
C LEU A 276 120.50 -118.73 2.44
N GLU A 277 120.60 -117.41 2.54
CA GLU A 277 121.84 -116.67 2.81
C GLU A 277 122.46 -117.14 4.12
N LYS A 278 121.70 -117.26 5.22
CA LYS A 278 122.20 -117.80 6.51
C LYS A 278 122.59 -119.29 6.44
N ARG A 279 122.08 -120.06 5.48
CA ARG A 279 122.43 -121.48 5.27
C ARG A 279 123.61 -121.65 4.32
N ILE A 280 123.81 -120.71 3.39
CA ILE A 280 124.88 -120.73 2.40
C ILE A 280 126.10 -119.90 2.89
N PHE A 281 125.89 -118.94 3.81
CA PHE A 281 126.91 -118.03 4.34
C PHE A 281 126.74 -117.79 5.87
N PRO A 282 127.62 -118.36 6.73
CA PRO A 282 127.76 -117.98 8.14
C PRO A 282 128.17 -116.49 8.29
N PRO A 283 127.88 -115.81 9.42
CA PRO A 283 127.84 -114.36 9.44
C PRO A 283 129.25 -113.76 9.44
N ALA A 284 129.63 -113.08 8.37
CA ALA A 284 130.67 -112.06 8.40
C ALA A 284 130.49 -111.03 7.26
N ALA A 285 130.32 -109.78 7.67
CA ALA A 285 130.80 -108.53 7.06
C ALA A 285 130.51 -108.22 5.56
N ARG A 286 129.74 -107.13 5.36
CA ARG A 286 129.91 -105.96 4.45
C ARG A 286 131.06 -105.99 3.41
N PRO A 287 131.05 -105.12 2.36
CA PRO A 287 129.96 -104.52 1.57
C PRO A 287 130.28 -104.46 0.04
N LEU A 288 129.39 -103.79 -0.72
CA LEU A 288 129.64 -103.03 -1.96
C LEU A 288 129.61 -103.74 -3.35
N VAL A 289 128.90 -103.06 -4.27
CA VAL A 289 129.25 -102.80 -5.71
C VAL A 289 128.68 -103.73 -6.80
N ARG A 290 127.66 -103.19 -7.51
CA ARG A 290 127.68 -102.81 -8.96
C ARG A 290 126.99 -103.72 -10.02
N GLN A 291 125.88 -103.16 -10.55
CA GLN A 291 125.59 -102.76 -11.96
C GLN A 291 125.38 -103.82 -13.08
N GLU A 292 124.33 -103.51 -13.84
CA GLU A 292 123.97 -103.80 -15.26
C GLU A 292 123.53 -105.21 -15.69
N SER A 293 122.39 -105.26 -16.41
CA SER A 293 122.36 -105.37 -17.88
C SER A 293 121.30 -106.36 -18.42
N THR A 294 120.45 -105.83 -19.30
CA THR A 294 119.93 -106.34 -20.60
C THR A 294 119.21 -107.70 -20.76
N GLY A 295 118.27 -107.70 -21.73
CA GLY A 295 117.72 -108.88 -22.43
C GLY A 295 116.18 -108.90 -22.38
N SER A 296 115.39 -108.43 -23.36
CA SER A 296 115.32 -108.64 -24.83
C SER A 296 114.37 -109.77 -25.25
N GLY A 297 113.47 -109.42 -26.19
CA GLY A 297 112.84 -110.29 -27.20
C GLY A 297 111.48 -110.88 -26.84
N GLU A 298 110.50 -111.03 -27.74
CA GLU A 298 110.34 -110.76 -29.17
C GLU A 298 108.85 -111.04 -29.50
N ALA A 299 108.17 -110.17 -30.24
CA ALA A 299 107.64 -110.40 -31.60
C ALA A 299 106.78 -111.66 -31.82
N ALA A 300 105.53 -111.45 -32.25
CA ALA A 300 104.89 -112.27 -33.29
C ALA A 300 103.69 -111.53 -33.90
N ALA A 301 103.77 -111.29 -35.22
CA ALA A 301 102.72 -110.78 -36.06
C ALA A 301 101.78 -111.91 -36.50
N ILE A 302 100.46 -111.62 -36.59
CA ILE A 302 99.53 -112.35 -37.46
C ILE A 302 98.64 -111.31 -38.14
N ALA A 303 98.68 -111.30 -39.46
CA ALA A 303 97.84 -110.53 -40.35
C ALA A 303 96.78 -111.46 -40.93
N GLU A 304 95.49 -111.07 -40.84
CA GLU A 304 94.43 -111.31 -41.83
C GLU A 304 93.07 -110.88 -41.25
N ASP A 305 92.64 -109.64 -41.54
CA ASP A 305 91.26 -109.31 -41.96
C ASP A 305 91.18 -107.84 -42.44
N ASN A 306 91.89 -107.52 -43.54
CA ASN A 306 92.31 -106.13 -43.85
C ASN A 306 91.58 -105.46 -45.04
N SER A 307 90.31 -105.79 -45.31
CA SER A 307 89.51 -105.05 -46.31
C SER A 307 88.54 -104.06 -45.67
N ALA A 308 87.82 -104.45 -44.62
CA ALA A 308 86.93 -103.56 -43.88
C ALA A 308 87.71 -102.53 -43.04
N ALA A 309 88.84 -102.93 -42.44
CA ALA A 309 89.71 -102.04 -41.67
C ALA A 309 90.33 -100.93 -42.55
N MET A 310 90.80 -101.25 -43.77
CA MET A 310 91.35 -100.25 -44.68
C MET A 310 90.28 -99.33 -45.29
N ALA A 311 89.07 -99.84 -45.54
CA ALA A 311 87.94 -99.01 -45.94
C ALA A 311 87.52 -98.04 -44.82
N MET A 312 87.50 -98.51 -43.58
CA MET A 312 87.23 -97.67 -42.41
C MET A 312 88.36 -96.65 -42.19
N ASP A 313 89.64 -97.04 -42.32
CA ASP A 313 90.79 -96.13 -42.20
C ASP A 313 90.78 -95.02 -43.25
N THR A 314 90.42 -95.34 -44.50
CA THR A 314 90.30 -94.32 -45.55
C THR A 314 89.15 -93.35 -45.31
N ILE A 315 88.01 -93.84 -44.80
CA ILE A 315 86.91 -92.99 -44.33
C ILE A 315 87.36 -92.13 -43.15
N PHE A 316 88.10 -92.71 -42.19
CA PHE A 316 88.57 -92.04 -40.99
C PHE A 316 89.60 -90.95 -41.31
N GLN A 317 90.57 -91.23 -42.18
CA GLN A 317 91.52 -90.23 -42.68
C GLN A 317 90.84 -89.09 -43.44
N ARG A 318 89.78 -89.40 -44.20
CA ARG A 318 88.98 -88.36 -44.88
C ARG A 318 88.19 -87.53 -43.87
N LEU A 319 87.67 -88.15 -42.82
CA LEU A 319 86.99 -87.49 -41.71
C LEU A 319 87.97 -86.55 -40.97
N MET A 320 89.17 -87.03 -40.64
CA MET A 320 90.25 -86.26 -40.02
C MET A 320 90.65 -85.03 -40.83
N LYS A 321 90.75 -85.17 -42.16
CA LYS A 321 91.02 -84.03 -43.06
C LYS A 321 89.89 -83.00 -43.07
N LEU A 322 88.63 -83.44 -43.07
CA LEU A 322 87.47 -82.55 -43.07
C LEU A 322 87.27 -81.85 -41.72
N THR A 323 87.61 -82.52 -40.60
CA THR A 323 87.53 -81.96 -39.25
C THR A 323 88.78 -81.17 -38.85
N GLY A 324 89.88 -81.26 -39.63
CA GLY A 324 91.14 -80.56 -39.38
C GLY A 324 91.89 -81.08 -38.16
N VAL A 325 91.85 -82.38 -37.91
CA VAL A 325 92.35 -83.04 -36.69
C VAL A 325 93.38 -84.13 -37.05
N THR A 326 94.44 -84.26 -36.27
CA THR A 326 95.56 -85.18 -36.52
C THR A 326 95.48 -86.51 -35.79
N GLU A 327 94.65 -86.63 -34.74
CA GLU A 327 94.46 -87.87 -33.98
C GLU A 327 93.03 -88.39 -34.07
N PRO A 328 92.82 -89.71 -34.13
CA PRO A 328 91.50 -90.26 -34.38
C PRO A 328 90.53 -90.06 -33.21
N GLU A 329 91.03 -90.04 -31.97
CA GLU A 329 90.23 -89.83 -30.76
C GLU A 329 89.65 -88.41 -30.70
N GLU A 330 90.43 -87.39 -31.09
CA GLU A 330 89.98 -86.00 -31.14
C GLU A 330 88.82 -85.76 -32.12
N VAL A 331 88.73 -86.56 -33.19
CA VAL A 331 87.60 -86.49 -34.13
C VAL A 331 86.30 -86.91 -33.44
N PHE A 332 86.33 -88.00 -32.66
CA PHE A 332 85.18 -88.46 -31.89
C PHE A 332 84.75 -87.42 -30.85
N ASP A 333 85.70 -86.80 -30.16
CA ASP A 333 85.40 -85.76 -29.17
C ASP A 333 84.78 -84.51 -29.79
N ARG A 334 85.23 -84.08 -30.98
CA ARG A 334 84.60 -82.97 -31.70
C ARG A 334 83.19 -83.31 -32.16
N PHE A 335 82.94 -84.51 -32.67
CA PHE A 335 81.59 -84.94 -33.04
C PHE A 335 80.68 -85.10 -31.82
N ARG A 336 81.22 -85.55 -30.69
CA ARG A 336 80.49 -85.61 -29.43
C ARG A 336 80.13 -84.22 -28.94
N ALA A 337 81.08 -83.28 -28.92
CA ALA A 337 80.83 -81.89 -28.57
C ALA A 337 79.85 -81.20 -29.55
N GLN A 338 79.94 -81.50 -30.86
CA GLN A 338 78.99 -81.00 -31.87
C GLN A 338 77.59 -81.59 -31.66
N ARG A 339 77.48 -82.86 -31.29
CA ARG A 339 76.20 -83.50 -30.96
C ARG A 339 75.62 -82.93 -29.67
N GLU A 340 76.42 -82.72 -28.64
CA GLU A 340 76.00 -82.12 -27.37
C GLU A 340 75.55 -80.67 -27.56
N THR A 341 76.27 -79.88 -28.35
CA THR A 341 75.86 -78.50 -28.72
C THR A 341 74.60 -78.49 -29.57
N SER A 342 74.46 -79.41 -30.54
CA SER A 342 73.22 -79.57 -31.33
C SER A 342 72.03 -79.95 -30.45
N GLN A 343 72.21 -80.89 -29.50
CA GLN A 343 71.18 -81.26 -28.52
C GLN A 343 70.82 -80.08 -27.61
N ARG A 344 71.82 -79.32 -27.15
CA ARG A 344 71.58 -78.13 -26.31
C ARG A 344 70.83 -77.04 -27.06
N LEU A 345 71.19 -76.78 -28.32
CA LEU A 345 70.48 -75.82 -29.18
C LEU A 345 69.05 -76.28 -29.44
N LYS A 346 68.84 -77.58 -29.71
CA LYS A 346 67.50 -78.14 -29.87
C LYS A 346 66.66 -78.00 -28.59
N TYR A 347 67.25 -78.29 -27.43
CA TYR A 347 66.60 -78.08 -26.14
C TYR A 347 66.24 -76.61 -25.92
N LEU A 348 67.19 -75.69 -26.18
CA LEU A 348 66.96 -74.26 -26.03
C LEU A 348 65.86 -73.79 -26.98
N GLN A 349 65.90 -74.21 -28.25
CA GLN A 349 64.85 -73.94 -29.23
C GLN A 349 63.49 -74.42 -28.72
N THR A 350 63.36 -75.70 -28.32
CA THR A 350 62.08 -76.23 -27.82
C THR A 350 61.59 -75.54 -26.56
N THR A 351 62.51 -75.12 -25.67
CA THR A 351 62.16 -74.40 -24.44
C THR A 351 61.66 -72.99 -24.79
N THR A 352 62.37 -72.26 -25.66
CA THR A 352 61.95 -70.93 -26.11
C THR A 352 60.66 -70.95 -26.93
N GLU A 353 60.44 -71.98 -27.74
CA GLU A 353 59.19 -72.17 -28.48
C GLU A 353 58.02 -72.47 -27.53
N ALA A 354 58.24 -73.28 -26.49
CA ALA A 354 57.25 -73.54 -25.46
C ALA A 354 56.90 -72.28 -24.64
N GLU A 355 57.91 -71.54 -24.17
CA GLU A 355 57.73 -70.26 -23.47
C GLU A 355 57.01 -69.24 -24.36
N LYS A 356 57.34 -69.17 -25.66
CA LYS A 356 56.65 -68.31 -26.61
C LYS A 356 55.17 -68.67 -26.71
N VAL A 357 54.83 -69.95 -26.84
CA VAL A 357 53.44 -70.41 -26.90
C VAL A 357 52.69 -70.07 -25.60
N GLU A 358 53.32 -70.24 -24.44
CA GLU A 358 52.73 -69.85 -23.15
C GLU A 358 52.48 -68.33 -23.06
N LEU A 359 53.43 -67.52 -23.53
CA LEU A 359 53.27 -66.06 -23.60
C LEU A 359 52.15 -65.65 -24.57
N GLU A 360 52.03 -66.30 -25.73
CA GLU A 360 50.94 -66.06 -26.67
C GLU A 360 49.57 -66.43 -26.06
N GLN A 361 49.50 -67.55 -25.31
CA GLN A 361 48.28 -67.95 -24.59
C GLN A 361 47.90 -66.96 -23.48
N THR A 362 48.88 -66.52 -22.67
CA THR A 362 48.63 -65.54 -21.61
C THR A 362 48.24 -64.17 -22.19
N GLN A 363 48.86 -63.75 -23.29
CA GLN A 363 48.46 -62.56 -24.03
C GLN A 363 47.03 -62.66 -24.53
N ALA A 364 46.66 -63.78 -25.18
CA ALA A 364 45.29 -64.01 -25.65
C ALA A 364 44.27 -64.00 -24.50
N ALA A 365 44.60 -64.61 -23.36
CA ALA A 365 43.74 -64.60 -22.17
C ALA A 365 43.58 -63.18 -21.58
N LEU A 366 44.65 -62.39 -21.53
CA LEU A 366 44.59 -61.00 -21.07
C LEU A 366 43.79 -60.12 -22.04
N VAL A 367 43.92 -60.33 -23.34
CA VAL A 367 43.12 -59.62 -24.35
C VAL A 367 41.64 -59.99 -24.22
N ALA A 368 41.31 -61.28 -24.08
CA ALA A 368 39.94 -61.73 -23.84
C ALA A 368 39.35 -61.11 -22.57
N ARG A 369 40.12 -61.07 -21.47
CA ARG A 369 39.69 -60.43 -20.22
C ARG A 369 39.51 -58.92 -20.37
N LEU A 370 40.34 -58.24 -21.17
CA LEU A 370 40.15 -56.82 -21.50
C LEU A 370 38.91 -56.60 -22.35
N GLU A 371 38.61 -57.49 -23.29
CA GLU A 371 37.36 -57.45 -24.06
C GLU A 371 36.16 -57.66 -23.15
N GLU A 372 36.18 -58.66 -22.27
CA GLU A 372 35.17 -58.87 -21.23
C GLU A 372 34.98 -57.63 -20.35
N PHE A 373 36.07 -56.97 -19.91
CA PHE A 373 35.98 -55.73 -19.14
C PHE A 373 35.41 -54.57 -19.97
N LYS A 374 35.73 -54.47 -21.26
CA LYS A 374 35.14 -53.46 -22.15
C LYS A 374 33.64 -53.70 -22.34
N PHE A 375 33.22 -54.95 -22.53
CA PHE A 375 31.81 -55.31 -22.66
C PHE A 375 31.06 -55.16 -21.33
N ALA A 376 31.66 -55.51 -20.20
CA ALA A 376 31.11 -55.28 -18.87
C ALA A 376 30.97 -53.78 -18.58
N GLN A 377 31.96 -52.96 -18.93
CA GLN A 377 31.87 -51.51 -18.74
C GLN A 377 30.80 -50.85 -19.64
N VAL A 378 30.56 -51.37 -20.85
CA VAL A 378 29.46 -50.93 -21.71
C VAL A 378 28.12 -51.40 -21.16
N LYS A 379 28.03 -52.65 -20.67
CA LYS A 379 26.84 -53.19 -20.03
C LYS A 379 26.47 -52.46 -18.73
N ASP A 380 27.45 -52.13 -17.88
CA ASP A 380 27.26 -51.34 -16.66
C ASP A 380 26.88 -49.88 -16.97
N LYS A 381 27.30 -49.34 -18.13
CA LYS A 381 26.85 -48.03 -18.60
C LYS A 381 25.42 -48.09 -19.12
N ASP A 382 25.06 -49.10 -19.91
CA ASP A 382 23.69 -49.27 -20.44
C ASP A 382 22.69 -49.60 -19.32
N GLU A 383 23.05 -50.51 -18.40
CA GLU A 383 22.29 -50.79 -17.19
C GLU A 383 22.28 -49.56 -16.27
N GLY A 384 23.39 -48.84 -16.10
CA GLY A 384 23.45 -47.59 -15.33
C GLY A 384 22.53 -46.50 -15.87
N VAL A 385 22.36 -46.39 -17.19
CA VAL A 385 21.39 -45.48 -17.83
C VAL A 385 19.95 -45.98 -17.62
N GLU A 386 19.71 -47.30 -17.63
CA GLU A 386 18.40 -47.90 -17.36
C GLU A 386 17.98 -47.79 -15.88
N TRP A 387 18.93 -47.96 -14.94
CA TRP A 387 18.74 -47.80 -13.49
C TRP A 387 18.68 -46.33 -13.06
N ALA A 388 19.45 -45.43 -13.68
CA ALA A 388 19.32 -43.99 -13.44
C ALA A 388 17.96 -43.46 -13.93
N GLY A 389 17.45 -43.98 -15.05
CA GLY A 389 16.09 -43.71 -15.54
C GLY A 389 14.99 -44.26 -14.62
N LYS A 390 15.16 -45.46 -14.06
CA LYS A 390 14.21 -46.05 -13.08
C LYS A 390 14.28 -45.37 -11.70
N GLY A 391 15.46 -44.95 -11.24
CA GLY A 391 15.65 -44.24 -9.97
C GLY A 391 15.11 -42.81 -9.96
N THR A 392 15.22 -42.09 -11.08
CA THR A 392 14.54 -40.79 -11.26
C THR A 392 13.02 -40.96 -11.45
N ALA A 393 12.56 -42.02 -12.10
CA ALA A 393 11.12 -42.32 -12.19
C ALA A 393 10.48 -42.70 -10.83
N HIS A 394 11.17 -43.46 -9.98
CA HIS A 394 10.63 -43.84 -8.65
C HIS A 394 10.61 -42.65 -7.65
N SER A 395 11.63 -41.80 -7.65
CA SER A 395 11.61 -40.55 -6.85
C SER A 395 10.65 -39.49 -7.40
N ALA A 396 10.38 -39.49 -8.71
CA ALA A 396 9.33 -38.66 -9.31
C ALA A 396 7.93 -39.21 -8.99
N LEU A 397 7.73 -40.53 -8.96
CA LEU A 397 6.43 -41.14 -8.64
C LEU A 397 6.07 -41.02 -7.15
N GLU A 398 7.01 -41.17 -6.20
CA GLU A 398 6.73 -40.92 -4.77
C GLU A 398 6.53 -39.43 -4.43
N ASN A 399 7.18 -38.51 -5.16
CA ASN A 399 6.91 -37.07 -5.05
C ASN A 399 5.62 -36.65 -5.76
N VAL A 400 5.22 -37.32 -6.85
CA VAL A 400 3.95 -37.08 -7.52
C VAL A 400 2.81 -37.60 -6.65
N ASP A 401 2.89 -38.76 -6.02
CA ASP A 401 1.80 -39.25 -5.16
C ASP A 401 1.57 -38.37 -3.92
N SER A 402 2.66 -37.86 -3.33
CA SER A 402 2.58 -36.89 -2.23
C SER A 402 2.09 -35.51 -2.67
N ARG A 403 2.47 -35.06 -3.88
CA ARG A 403 1.98 -33.79 -4.47
C ARG A 403 0.58 -33.88 -5.08
N LEU A 404 0.14 -35.04 -5.55
CA LEU A 404 -1.21 -35.29 -6.06
C LEU A 404 -2.20 -35.36 -4.90
N HIS A 405 -1.80 -35.89 -3.74
CA HIS A 405 -2.63 -35.87 -2.54
C HIS A 405 -2.77 -34.46 -1.95
N ILE A 406 -1.70 -33.65 -1.96
CA ILE A 406 -1.74 -32.24 -1.55
C ILE A 406 -2.48 -31.38 -2.60
N GLY A 407 -2.28 -31.63 -3.89
CA GLY A 407 -2.95 -30.97 -5.01
C GLY A 407 -4.46 -31.25 -5.04
N ASN A 408 -4.88 -32.51 -4.81
CA ASN A 408 -6.29 -32.88 -4.72
C ASN A 408 -6.99 -32.35 -3.46
N CYS A 409 -6.26 -32.13 -2.36
CA CYS A 409 -6.79 -31.48 -1.16
C CYS A 409 -6.95 -29.96 -1.35
N ILE A 410 -6.01 -29.31 -2.04
CA ILE A 410 -6.07 -27.87 -2.35
C ILE A 410 -7.09 -27.59 -3.45
N GLU A 411 -7.22 -28.42 -4.49
CA GLU A 411 -8.28 -28.28 -5.51
C GLU A 411 -9.68 -28.57 -4.95
N ARG A 412 -9.83 -29.49 -3.99
CA ARG A 412 -11.11 -29.66 -3.29
C ARG A 412 -11.46 -28.47 -2.41
N GLU A 413 -10.51 -27.82 -1.75
CA GLU A 413 -10.78 -26.57 -1.01
C GLU A 413 -11.03 -25.37 -1.94
N HIS A 414 -10.31 -25.25 -3.06
CA HIS A 414 -10.54 -24.16 -4.03
C HIS A 414 -11.85 -24.33 -4.83
N LEU A 415 -12.27 -25.56 -5.15
CA LEU A 415 -13.58 -25.83 -5.78
C LEU A 415 -14.76 -25.67 -4.81
N LEU A 416 -14.56 -25.92 -3.50
CA LEU A 416 -15.56 -25.58 -2.48
C LEU A 416 -15.63 -24.08 -2.17
N THR A 417 -14.57 -23.32 -2.46
CA THR A 417 -14.52 -21.87 -2.26
C THR A 417 -15.06 -21.07 -3.46
N LEU A 418 -15.06 -21.65 -4.67
CA LEU A 418 -15.58 -21.01 -5.90
C LEU A 418 -17.03 -21.38 -6.26
N ALA A 419 -17.66 -22.32 -5.53
CA ALA A 419 -19.05 -22.74 -5.75
C ALA A 419 -20.03 -22.23 -4.67
N LEU A 420 -19.82 -21.01 -4.16
CA LEU A 420 -20.84 -20.30 -3.37
C LEU A 420 -21.43 -19.16 -4.20
N PRO A 421 -22.72 -19.23 -4.58
CA PRO A 421 -23.44 -18.07 -5.06
C PRO A 421 -23.36 -16.98 -4.00
N THR A 422 -22.93 -15.79 -4.42
CA THR A 422 -22.99 -14.52 -3.71
C THR A 422 -24.45 -14.17 -3.38
N ASN A 423 -25.03 -14.81 -2.35
CA ASN A 423 -26.28 -14.37 -1.76
C ASN A 423 -26.41 -14.84 -0.30
N LYS A 424 -25.53 -14.31 0.57
CA LYS A 424 -25.48 -14.65 2.00
C LYS A 424 -26.71 -14.19 2.81
N SER A 425 -27.64 -13.45 2.21
CA SER A 425 -28.84 -12.97 2.91
C SER A 425 -30.04 -13.93 2.79
N ASN A 426 -30.20 -14.66 1.68
CA ASN A 426 -31.39 -15.50 1.45
C ASN A 426 -31.28 -16.97 1.90
N ILE A 427 -30.06 -17.46 2.17
CA ILE A 427 -29.83 -18.87 2.55
C ILE A 427 -30.07 -19.10 4.05
N ILE A 428 -29.95 -18.07 4.89
CA ILE A 428 -30.15 -18.20 6.34
C ILE A 428 -31.65 -18.36 6.66
N SER A 429 -32.55 -17.60 6.00
CA SER A 429 -34.00 -17.74 6.22
C SER A 429 -34.59 -19.05 5.69
N THR A 430 -34.05 -19.60 4.59
CA THR A 430 -34.58 -20.84 4.00
C THR A 430 -34.07 -22.12 4.68
N ARG A 431 -32.93 -22.06 5.40
CA ARG A 431 -32.41 -23.21 6.15
C ARG A 431 -33.07 -23.39 7.52
N ILE A 432 -33.54 -22.31 8.15
CA ILE A 432 -34.26 -22.35 9.44
C ILE A 432 -35.65 -23.02 9.31
N HIS A 433 -36.28 -23.02 8.13
CA HIS A 433 -37.56 -23.70 7.92
C HIS A 433 -37.44 -25.21 7.64
N LYS A 434 -36.27 -25.71 7.24
CA LYS A 434 -36.09 -27.13 6.86
C LYS A 434 -35.58 -28.03 7.99
N GLU A 435 -35.16 -27.47 9.12
CA GLU A 435 -34.66 -28.21 10.31
C GLU A 435 -35.69 -28.39 11.44
N LYS A 436 -36.99 -28.13 11.21
CA LYS A 436 -38.06 -28.39 12.20
C LYS A 436 -38.60 -29.84 12.23
N LYS A 437 -38.01 -30.78 11.50
CA LYS A 437 -38.39 -32.20 11.52
C LYS A 437 -37.17 -33.10 11.64
N ASN A 438 -36.57 -33.14 12.82
CA ASN A 438 -35.89 -34.31 13.42
C ASN A 438 -34.89 -33.84 14.48
N SER A 439 -35.37 -33.51 15.68
CA SER A 439 -34.66 -33.87 16.90
C SER A 439 -35.65 -33.82 18.07
N GLY A 440 -35.99 -35.01 18.58
CA GLY A 440 -36.62 -35.14 19.88
C GLY A 440 -35.56 -34.92 20.94
N TYR A 441 -35.35 -33.67 21.34
CA TYR A 441 -34.67 -33.31 22.59
C TYR A 441 -35.32 -32.04 23.15
N PRO A 442 -35.88 -32.07 24.38
CA PRO A 442 -36.52 -30.90 24.98
C PRO A 442 -35.42 -30.04 25.60
N GLY A 443 -34.98 -29.00 24.91
CA GLY A 443 -33.87 -28.22 25.43
C GLY A 443 -33.46 -26.98 24.66
N VAL A 444 -34.38 -26.21 24.06
CA VAL A 444 -34.03 -24.86 23.59
C VAL A 444 -35.19 -23.87 23.76
N PRO A 445 -35.26 -23.14 24.90
CA PRO A 445 -36.06 -21.93 24.99
C PRO A 445 -35.29 -20.68 24.53
N THR A 446 -33.97 -20.74 24.36
CA THR A 446 -33.13 -19.52 24.30
C THR A 446 -32.88 -19.01 22.88
N GLU A 447 -32.61 -19.89 21.90
CA GLU A 447 -32.32 -19.48 20.51
C GLU A 447 -33.56 -18.96 19.77
N VAL A 448 -34.72 -19.59 20.01
CA VAL A 448 -36.01 -19.12 19.46
C VAL A 448 -36.39 -17.77 20.07
N LYS A 449 -36.13 -17.55 21.38
CA LYS A 449 -36.34 -16.26 22.03
C LYS A 449 -35.45 -15.17 21.43
N THR A 450 -34.16 -15.43 21.19
CA THR A 450 -33.26 -14.43 20.58
C THR A 450 -33.66 -14.07 19.14
N CYS A 451 -34.15 -15.01 18.33
CA CYS A 451 -34.59 -14.72 16.97
C CYS A 451 -35.89 -13.88 16.97
N VAL A 452 -36.86 -14.24 17.82
CA VAL A 452 -38.12 -13.48 18.00
C VAL A 452 -37.87 -12.07 18.55
N ILE A 453 -36.87 -11.90 19.44
CA ILE A 453 -36.48 -10.58 19.97
C ILE A 453 -35.80 -9.72 18.88
N LEU A 454 -34.99 -10.32 18.01
CA LEU A 454 -34.32 -9.58 16.92
C LEU A 454 -35.30 -9.15 15.82
N GLU A 455 -36.26 -10.01 15.45
CA GLU A 455 -37.36 -9.64 14.53
C GLU A 455 -38.24 -8.54 15.14
N SER A 456 -38.65 -8.69 16.41
CA SER A 456 -39.45 -7.67 17.09
C SER A 456 -38.74 -6.32 17.25
N THR A 457 -37.41 -6.30 17.42
CA THR A 457 -36.64 -5.05 17.51
C THR A 457 -36.39 -4.43 16.14
N HIS A 458 -36.30 -5.23 15.07
CA HIS A 458 -36.22 -4.70 13.71
C HIS A 458 -37.54 -4.05 13.29
N ASP A 459 -38.68 -4.64 13.65
CA ASP A 459 -40.01 -4.08 13.40
C ASP A 459 -40.23 -2.75 14.14
N GLN A 460 -39.74 -2.65 15.38
CA GLN A 460 -39.77 -1.38 16.16
C GLN A 460 -38.91 -0.29 15.51
N ILE A 461 -37.73 -0.65 15.00
CA ILE A 461 -36.84 0.28 14.28
C ILE A 461 -37.50 0.74 12.97
N ALA A 462 -38.17 -0.15 12.23
CA ALA A 462 -38.89 0.20 11.01
C ALA A 462 -40.08 1.13 11.31
N ALA A 463 -40.86 0.85 12.36
CA ALA A 463 -41.96 1.70 12.79
C ALA A 463 -41.50 3.11 13.19
N LEU A 464 -40.39 3.24 13.94
CA LEU A 464 -39.82 4.53 14.30
C LEU A 464 -39.33 5.33 13.08
N LYS A 465 -38.72 4.67 12.09
CA LYS A 465 -38.32 5.34 10.83
C LYS A 465 -39.53 5.94 10.11
N THR A 466 -40.60 5.15 9.96
CA THR A 466 -41.82 5.65 9.33
C THR A 466 -42.47 6.80 10.11
N ALA A 467 -42.39 6.78 11.45
CA ALA A 467 -42.90 7.87 12.29
C ALA A 467 -42.05 9.14 12.18
N ILE A 468 -40.72 9.02 12.05
CA ILE A 468 -39.82 10.16 11.81
C ILE A 468 -40.12 10.79 10.45
N GLU A 469 -40.21 9.99 9.39
CA GLU A 469 -40.53 10.46 8.02
C GLU A 469 -41.88 11.20 7.96
N GLN A 470 -42.89 10.70 8.68
CA GLN A 470 -44.20 11.36 8.79
C GLN A 470 -44.11 12.72 9.50
N GLU A 471 -43.39 12.80 10.63
CA GLU A 471 -43.22 14.04 11.38
C GLU A 471 -42.34 15.07 10.63
N GLU A 472 -41.38 14.63 9.81
CA GLU A 472 -40.61 15.48 8.90
C GLU A 472 -41.49 16.11 7.81
N ALA A 473 -42.38 15.31 7.19
CA ALA A 473 -43.30 15.79 6.17
C ALA A 473 -44.28 16.86 6.73
N GLU A 474 -44.82 16.63 7.93
CA GLU A 474 -45.69 17.60 8.60
C GLU A 474 -44.94 18.89 9.00
N LEU A 475 -43.66 18.80 9.39
CA LEU A 475 -42.82 19.96 9.64
C LEU A 475 -42.58 20.79 8.39
N GLU A 476 -42.35 20.15 7.25
CA GLU A 476 -42.17 20.83 5.96
C GLU A 476 -43.44 21.58 5.55
N GLU A 477 -44.62 20.98 5.74
CA GLU A 477 -45.90 21.63 5.45
C GLU A 477 -46.14 22.85 6.37
N LEU A 478 -45.85 22.73 7.66
CA LEU A 478 -45.93 23.85 8.62
C LEU A 478 -44.95 24.97 8.26
N GLU A 479 -43.76 24.63 7.77
CA GLU A 479 -42.78 25.63 7.32
C GLU A 479 -43.27 26.40 6.09
N LYS A 480 -43.88 25.73 5.12
CA LYS A 480 -44.52 26.38 3.95
C LYS A 480 -45.64 27.33 4.39
N LYS A 481 -46.52 26.89 5.30
CA LYS A 481 -47.60 27.74 5.85
C LYS A 481 -47.06 28.96 6.59
N LEU A 482 -46.01 28.77 7.40
CA LEU A 482 -45.35 29.86 8.13
C LEU A 482 -44.69 30.87 7.18
N GLN A 483 -44.01 30.39 6.13
CA GLN A 483 -43.43 31.26 5.09
C GLN A 483 -44.51 32.09 4.40
N HIS A 484 -45.64 31.47 4.02
CA HIS A 484 -46.75 32.17 3.37
C HIS A 484 -47.32 33.32 4.23
N VAL A 485 -47.64 33.05 5.50
CA VAL A 485 -48.15 34.09 6.42
C VAL A 485 -47.12 35.19 6.66
N ASN A 486 -45.83 34.83 6.74
CA ASN A 486 -44.75 35.79 6.91
C ASN A 486 -44.61 36.73 5.70
N THR A 487 -44.71 36.19 4.48
CA THR A 487 -44.70 36.99 3.24
C THR A 487 -45.88 37.96 3.20
N LEU A 488 -47.10 37.48 3.48
CA LEU A 488 -48.29 38.33 3.53
C LEU A 488 -48.15 39.48 4.55
N LEU A 489 -47.62 39.19 5.75
CA LEU A 489 -47.38 40.22 6.76
C LEU A 489 -46.32 41.23 6.33
N MET A 490 -45.30 40.82 5.59
CA MET A 490 -44.26 41.72 5.08
C MET A 490 -44.76 42.61 3.93
N GLU A 491 -45.61 42.08 3.04
CA GLU A 491 -46.30 42.86 2.01
C GLU A 491 -47.20 43.93 2.64
N LEU A 492 -48.00 43.53 3.64
CA LEU A 492 -48.84 44.45 4.40
C LEU A 492 -48.01 45.52 5.13
N LYS A 493 -46.88 45.12 5.75
CA LYS A 493 -45.93 46.04 6.38
C LYS A 493 -45.44 47.11 5.40
N LYS A 494 -45.05 46.69 4.20
CA LYS A 494 -44.54 47.57 3.14
C LYS A 494 -45.60 48.58 2.70
N LEU A 495 -46.84 48.11 2.48
CA LEU A 495 -47.95 48.98 2.11
C LEU A 495 -48.25 50.01 3.20
N LEU A 496 -48.35 49.57 4.46
CA LEU A 496 -48.62 50.45 5.60
C LEU A 496 -47.51 51.48 5.81
N TYR A 497 -46.24 51.08 5.68
CA TYR A 497 -45.11 52.00 5.80
C TYR A 497 -45.09 53.06 4.69
N ASN A 498 -45.38 52.67 3.45
CA ASN A 498 -45.50 53.63 2.34
C ASN A 498 -46.62 54.64 2.59
N LEU A 499 -47.75 54.19 3.14
CA LEU A 499 -48.87 55.06 3.50
C LEU A 499 -48.48 56.02 4.64
N CYS A 500 -47.79 55.53 5.67
CA CYS A 500 -47.22 56.37 6.73
C CYS A 500 -46.28 57.45 6.20
N LYS A 501 -45.45 57.12 5.21
CA LYS A 501 -44.51 58.04 4.56
C LYS A 501 -45.23 59.13 3.76
N LEU A 502 -46.32 58.80 3.06
CA LEU A 502 -47.13 59.80 2.36
C LEU A 502 -47.75 60.83 3.31
N LEU A 503 -48.04 60.43 4.55
CA LEU A 503 -48.59 61.32 5.59
C LEU A 503 -47.51 62.04 6.43
N GLU A 504 -46.22 61.90 6.09
CA GLU A 504 -45.11 62.49 6.86
C GLU A 504 -45.18 64.02 6.94
N PHE A 505 -45.70 64.67 5.90
CA PHE A 505 -45.86 66.14 5.85
C PHE A 505 -46.93 66.70 6.82
N ILE A 506 -47.74 65.82 7.41
CA ILE A 506 -48.92 66.21 8.21
C ILE A 506 -48.63 66.15 9.73
N SER A 507 -47.55 65.49 10.18
CA SER A 507 -47.26 65.28 11.62
C SER A 507 -45.77 65.44 11.97
N GLU A 508 -45.46 65.92 13.18
CA GLU A 508 -44.10 65.95 13.75
C GLU A 508 -43.66 64.63 14.43
N SER A 509 -44.52 63.59 14.41
CA SER A 509 -44.22 62.31 15.06
C SER A 509 -43.15 61.53 14.28
N PRO A 510 -42.07 61.05 14.92
CA PRO A 510 -40.96 60.39 14.22
C PRO A 510 -41.42 59.12 13.50
N MET A 511 -40.83 58.85 12.33
CA MET A 511 -41.12 57.66 11.53
C MET A 511 -40.75 56.39 12.31
N PRO A 512 -41.64 55.37 12.39
CA PRO A 512 -41.27 54.08 12.96
C PRO A 512 -40.10 53.45 12.19
N GLU A 513 -39.12 52.88 12.90
CA GLU A 513 -37.93 52.30 12.29
C GLU A 513 -38.29 51.06 11.45
N TRP A 514 -37.82 51.00 10.20
CA TRP A 514 -38.07 49.85 9.33
C TRP A 514 -37.20 48.67 9.76
N THR A 515 -37.82 47.69 10.44
CA THR A 515 -37.16 46.43 10.80
C THR A 515 -37.42 45.33 9.76
N LEU A 516 -36.56 44.31 9.72
CA LEU A 516 -36.74 43.13 8.87
C LEU A 516 -37.78 42.12 9.42
N GLU A 517 -38.32 42.35 10.62
CA GLU A 517 -39.30 41.46 11.24
C GLU A 517 -40.75 41.94 11.05
N PRO A 518 -41.74 41.05 10.86
CA PRO A 518 -43.16 41.42 10.81
C PRO A 518 -43.73 41.82 12.18
N ARG A 519 -42.90 41.88 13.23
CA ARG A 519 -43.37 42.17 14.59
C ARG A 519 -43.94 43.57 14.75
N ASP A 520 -43.42 44.52 13.97
CA ASP A 520 -43.67 45.95 14.16
C ASP A 520 -44.82 46.48 13.29
N VAL A 521 -45.55 45.59 12.58
CA VAL A 521 -46.71 45.97 11.76
C VAL A 521 -47.76 46.73 12.59
N GLN A 522 -48.02 46.30 13.82
CA GLN A 522 -48.96 47.00 14.73
C GLN A 522 -48.45 48.37 15.20
N SER A 523 -47.14 48.53 15.37
CA SER A 523 -46.53 49.83 15.70
C SER A 523 -46.69 50.80 14.51
N ILE A 524 -46.50 50.31 13.29
CA ILE A 524 -46.70 51.08 12.05
C ILE A 524 -48.18 51.46 11.88
N VAL A 525 -49.11 50.53 12.13
CA VAL A 525 -50.56 50.82 12.15
C VAL A 525 -50.90 51.89 13.19
N GLY A 526 -50.42 51.77 14.42
CA GLY A 526 -50.68 52.76 15.47
C GLY A 526 -50.16 54.16 15.11
N ALA A 527 -48.95 54.23 14.54
CA ALA A 527 -48.39 55.47 14.02
C ALA A 527 -49.24 56.03 12.86
N LEU A 528 -49.72 55.16 11.96
CA LEU A 528 -50.58 55.57 10.85
C LEU A 528 -51.88 56.17 11.33
N THR A 529 -52.56 55.51 12.27
CA THR A 529 -53.83 55.95 12.85
C THR A 529 -53.68 57.31 13.54
N ALA A 530 -52.61 57.51 14.30
CA ALA A 530 -52.32 58.80 14.95
C ALA A 530 -52.08 59.93 13.92
N ARG A 531 -51.31 59.65 12.86
CA ARG A 531 -51.04 60.62 11.78
C ARG A 531 -52.30 60.97 10.99
N TYR A 532 -53.11 59.97 10.68
CA TYR A 532 -54.37 60.15 9.96
C TYR A 532 -55.36 60.99 10.78
N ALA A 533 -55.52 60.72 12.07
CA ALA A 533 -56.39 61.49 12.96
C ALA A 533 -55.99 62.98 13.02
N LEU A 534 -54.68 63.26 13.14
CA LEU A 534 -54.17 64.64 13.12
C LEU A 534 -54.40 65.32 11.76
N GLY A 535 -54.21 64.58 10.67
CA GLY A 535 -54.49 65.07 9.32
C GLY A 535 -55.95 65.40 9.07
N SER A 536 -56.85 64.53 9.51
CA SER A 536 -58.30 64.75 9.43
C SER A 536 -58.70 66.00 10.22
N ALA A 537 -58.22 66.16 11.44
CA ALA A 537 -58.51 67.35 12.26
C ALA A 537 -58.00 68.65 11.62
N ARG A 538 -56.80 68.64 11.02
CA ARG A 538 -56.27 69.81 10.29
C ARG A 538 -57.08 70.12 9.03
N ALA A 539 -57.54 69.10 8.31
CA ALA A 539 -58.37 69.26 7.13
C ALA A 539 -59.76 69.83 7.48
N GLU A 540 -60.37 69.37 8.58
CA GLU A 540 -61.64 69.91 9.10
C GLU A 540 -61.49 71.38 9.53
N GLN A 541 -60.40 71.72 10.24
CA GLN A 541 -60.09 73.12 10.59
C GLN A 541 -59.87 74.01 9.36
N ALA A 542 -59.25 73.49 8.30
CA ALA A 542 -59.08 74.21 7.04
C ALA A 542 -60.40 74.40 6.28
N MET A 543 -61.31 73.42 6.32
CA MET A 543 -62.66 73.53 5.76
C MET A 543 -63.49 74.59 6.47
N LEU A 544 -63.43 74.63 7.81
CA LEU A 544 -64.10 75.67 8.61
C LEU A 544 -63.55 77.07 8.29
N ARG A 545 -62.22 77.23 8.22
CA ARG A 545 -61.59 78.50 7.82
C ARG A 545 -62.00 78.96 6.42
N ASN A 546 -62.17 78.03 5.48
CA ASN A 546 -62.58 78.37 4.12
C ASN A 546 -64.09 78.66 3.98
N GLN A 547 -64.93 78.14 4.89
CA GLN A 547 -66.35 78.53 4.95
C GLN A 547 -66.52 79.95 5.49
N ASP A 548 -65.70 80.38 6.46
CA ASP A 548 -65.74 81.75 7.00
C ASP A 548 -65.24 82.82 5.99
N ALA A 549 -64.55 82.42 4.93
CA ALA A 549 -63.99 83.33 3.92
C ALA A 549 -64.93 83.65 2.73
N VAL A 550 -66.14 83.08 2.69
CA VAL A 550 -67.09 83.24 1.56
C VAL A 550 -68.43 83.80 2.03
N LEU A 551 -68.43 85.01 2.59
CA LEU A 551 -69.60 85.91 2.61
C LEU A 551 -69.12 87.38 2.46
N PRO A 552 -69.67 88.18 1.53
CA PRO A 552 -69.18 89.53 1.25
C PRO A 552 -69.90 90.57 2.10
N ASN A 553 -69.20 91.64 2.51
CA ASN A 553 -69.89 92.91 2.70
C ASN A 553 -69.04 94.10 2.25
N LEU A 554 -69.57 94.79 1.23
CA LEU A 554 -69.18 96.11 0.78
C LEU A 554 -69.67 97.14 1.80
N SER A 555 -68.80 98.04 2.25
CA SER A 555 -69.21 99.44 2.47
C SER A 555 -67.99 100.34 2.49
N MET A 556 -67.91 101.23 1.51
CA MET A 556 -67.10 102.45 1.57
C MET A 556 -67.68 103.39 2.62
N HIS A 557 -66.84 104.21 3.26
CA HIS A 557 -66.95 105.68 3.36
C HIS A 557 -65.87 106.26 4.29
N THR A 558 -64.97 107.03 3.66
CA THR A 558 -64.43 108.36 4.02
C THR A 558 -63.90 108.75 5.42
N SER A 559 -62.85 109.57 5.34
CA SER A 559 -62.33 110.63 6.24
C SER A 559 -61.33 110.27 7.34
N GLY A 560 -60.17 110.94 7.27
CA GLY A 560 -59.01 110.80 8.13
C GLY A 560 -59.18 111.30 9.57
N ALA A 561 -58.27 110.85 10.42
CA ALA A 561 -57.62 111.62 11.49
C ALA A 561 -56.54 110.72 12.15
N SER A 562 -55.29 111.17 12.16
CA SER A 562 -54.33 110.86 13.23
C SER A 562 -54.67 111.75 14.46
N PRO A 563 -54.14 111.58 15.69
CA PRO A 563 -52.95 110.82 16.10
C PRO A 563 -53.03 110.10 17.48
N SER A 564 -51.89 109.54 17.91
CA SER A 564 -51.40 109.39 19.29
C SER A 564 -51.99 108.33 20.23
N GLY A 565 -51.08 107.57 20.85
CA GLY A 565 -51.09 107.41 22.30
C GLY A 565 -50.89 106.01 22.89
N ALA A 566 -49.69 105.78 23.41
CA ALA A 566 -49.37 105.02 24.63
C ALA A 566 -49.48 103.48 24.63
N LEU A 567 -48.36 102.76 24.62
CA LEU A 567 -47.56 102.30 25.78
C LEU A 567 -48.18 101.11 26.55
N SER A 568 -47.59 99.92 26.43
CA SER A 568 -46.81 99.35 27.54
C SER A 568 -45.98 98.17 27.05
N ALA A 569 -44.71 98.22 27.43
CA ALA A 569 -43.64 97.29 27.13
C ALA A 569 -43.16 96.66 28.44
N THR A 570 -42.93 95.36 28.42
CA THR A 570 -41.94 94.63 29.23
C THR A 570 -41.55 93.41 28.37
N SER A 571 -40.32 92.94 28.23
CA SER A 571 -38.99 93.40 28.60
C SER A 571 -38.03 92.53 27.79
N GLY A 572 -37.06 93.14 27.11
CA GLY A 572 -36.06 92.42 26.32
C GLY A 572 -34.91 91.87 27.18
N ALA A 573 -34.18 90.93 26.59
CA ALA A 573 -32.75 90.77 26.81
C ALA A 573 -32.12 90.28 25.50
N ALA A 574 -31.39 91.19 24.85
CA ALA A 574 -30.53 90.92 23.70
C ALA A 574 -29.16 90.42 24.18
N ARG A 575 -28.48 89.58 23.38
CA ARG A 575 -27.01 89.54 23.35
C ARG A 575 -26.44 88.95 22.06
N SER A 576 -25.87 89.86 21.26
CA SER A 576 -24.66 89.82 20.41
C SER A 576 -23.94 88.50 20.04
N THR A 577 -23.60 88.44 18.74
CA THR A 577 -22.50 87.77 17.99
C THR A 577 -21.06 87.96 18.56
N PRO A 578 -19.93 87.47 17.95
CA PRO A 578 -19.59 86.26 17.13
C PRO A 578 -18.19 85.61 17.47
N GLN A 579 -17.87 84.42 16.91
CA GLN A 579 -16.58 83.98 16.27
C GLN A 579 -16.61 82.45 16.02
N GLU A 580 -16.48 81.99 14.77
CA GLU A 580 -15.28 81.51 14.04
C GLU A 580 -14.65 80.21 14.60
N ASP A 581 -14.71 79.12 13.81
CA ASP A 581 -13.53 78.36 13.38
C ASP A 581 -13.89 77.31 12.30
N ALA A 582 -12.97 77.14 11.36
CA ALA A 582 -13.10 76.41 10.10
C ALA A 582 -12.27 75.10 10.09
N ALA A 583 -12.77 74.06 9.41
CA ALA A 583 -11.99 73.03 8.69
C ALA A 583 -12.98 72.06 8.00
N ALA A 584 -13.23 72.16 6.69
CA ALA A 584 -12.45 71.62 5.57
C ALA A 584 -12.66 70.10 5.34
N LEU A 585 -13.41 69.81 4.26
CA LEU A 585 -13.65 68.51 3.62
C LEU A 585 -12.34 67.92 3.04
N PRO A 586 -12.17 66.58 2.96
CA PRO A 586 -11.08 65.98 2.20
C PRO A 586 -11.49 65.51 0.79
N THR A 587 -10.65 65.87 -0.18
CA THR A 587 -10.71 65.51 -1.60
C THR A 587 -9.77 64.34 -1.94
N TYR A 588 -10.18 63.59 -2.97
CA TYR A 588 -9.63 62.42 -3.66
C TYR A 588 -8.13 62.46 -4.08
N LYS A 589 -7.18 62.32 -3.14
CA LYS A 589 -5.81 61.86 -3.46
C LYS A 589 -5.21 61.07 -2.29
N GLN A 590 -5.43 59.76 -2.29
CA GLN A 590 -4.51 58.76 -1.72
C GLN A 590 -4.94 57.36 -2.19
N LEU A 591 -4.77 57.17 -3.50
CA LEU A 591 -4.50 55.84 -4.05
C LEU A 591 -3.12 55.40 -3.54
N LEU A 592 -3.01 54.10 -3.23
CA LEU A 592 -1.80 53.33 -2.93
C LEU A 592 -1.26 53.41 -1.50
N GLN A 593 -1.67 52.46 -0.66
CA GLN A 593 -0.75 51.46 -0.12
C GLN A 593 -1.52 50.22 0.33
N LYS A 594 -1.13 49.10 -0.28
CA LYS A 594 -1.68 47.76 -0.10
C LYS A 594 -0.77 47.03 0.87
N GLU A 595 -1.22 46.82 2.10
CA GLU A 595 -0.62 45.87 3.04
C GLU A 595 -1.55 44.65 3.14
N PRO A 596 -1.05 43.42 2.95
CA PRO A 596 -1.90 42.23 3.02
C PRO A 596 -2.13 41.81 4.48
N GLN A 597 -3.39 41.87 4.91
CA GLN A 597 -3.85 41.13 6.08
C GLN A 597 -3.92 39.63 5.77
N LYS A 598 -3.41 38.88 6.74
CA LYS A 598 -3.24 37.43 6.81
C LYS A 598 -4.60 36.69 6.77
N PRO A 599 -4.80 35.69 5.90
CA PRO A 599 -5.99 34.83 5.96
C PRO A 599 -5.89 33.84 7.14
N PRO A 600 -7.03 33.38 7.69
CA PRO A 600 -7.07 32.38 8.76
C PRO A 600 -6.51 31.03 8.26
N ALA A 601 -5.75 30.35 9.12
CA ALA A 601 -5.17 29.04 8.86
C ALA A 601 -6.29 28.01 8.67
N SER A 602 -6.28 27.37 7.50
CA SER A 602 -7.03 26.15 7.20
C SER A 602 -6.30 24.99 7.88
N ASP A 603 -6.89 24.46 8.93
CA ASP A 603 -6.35 23.39 9.78
C ASP A 603 -6.80 22.04 9.22
N GLU A 604 -6.27 21.64 8.07
CA GLU A 604 -6.36 20.27 7.52
C GLU A 604 -5.07 19.93 6.75
N GLU A 605 -3.95 19.86 7.46
CA GLU A 605 -2.82 19.02 7.03
C GLU A 605 -2.57 17.99 8.13
N GLU A 606 -2.93 16.75 7.83
CA GLU A 606 -2.63 15.58 8.64
C GLU A 606 -1.10 15.50 8.81
N ASP A 607 -0.64 15.75 10.04
CA ASP A 607 0.77 15.89 10.41
C ASP A 607 1.53 14.59 10.09
N ILE A 608 2.18 14.54 8.92
CA ILE A 608 2.91 13.35 8.45
C ILE A 608 4.05 13.12 9.44
N PRO A 609 4.06 11.99 10.19
CA PRO A 609 5.05 11.80 11.24
C PRO A 609 6.46 11.86 10.68
N SER A 610 7.27 12.79 11.21
CA SER A 610 8.63 13.00 10.70
C SER A 610 9.41 11.68 10.63
N ARG A 611 10.27 11.53 9.62
CA ARG A 611 11.13 10.34 9.43
C ARG A 611 11.87 9.93 10.70
N SER A 612 12.21 10.89 11.57
CA SER A 612 12.86 10.64 12.86
C SER A 612 11.94 9.97 13.89
N TYR A 613 10.64 10.29 13.87
CA TYR A 613 9.61 9.68 14.71
C TYR A 613 9.32 8.24 14.28
N LEU A 614 9.13 8.00 12.98
CA LEU A 614 8.93 6.66 12.43
C LEU A 614 10.12 5.74 12.72
N LYS A 615 11.35 6.28 12.63
CA LYS A 615 12.58 5.51 12.96
C LYS A 615 12.65 5.13 14.44
N ARG A 616 12.27 6.04 15.36
CA ARG A 616 12.20 5.74 16.80
C ARG A 616 11.12 4.70 17.12
N GLN A 617 9.95 4.80 16.49
CA GLN A 617 8.85 3.88 16.70
C GLN A 617 9.18 2.47 16.17
N ALA A 618 9.81 2.37 15.00
CA ALA A 618 10.29 1.10 14.46
C ALA A 618 11.34 0.45 15.37
N GLN A 619 12.28 1.23 15.92
CA GLN A 619 13.28 0.73 16.87
C GLN A 619 12.63 0.20 18.15
N LEU A 620 11.66 0.92 18.71
CA LEU A 620 10.88 0.47 19.87
C LEU A 620 10.12 -0.84 19.60
N ILE A 621 9.58 -1.03 18.39
CA ILE A 621 8.90 -2.27 18.01
C ILE A 621 9.91 -3.44 17.88
N VAL A 622 11.09 -3.18 17.33
CA VAL A 622 12.16 -4.19 17.23
C VAL A 622 12.68 -4.57 18.61
N ASP A 623 12.90 -3.60 19.50
CA ASP A 623 13.42 -3.81 20.85
C ASP A 623 12.39 -4.51 21.77
N THR A 624 11.10 -4.23 21.59
CA THR A 624 10.03 -4.93 22.31
C THR A 624 9.81 -6.37 21.81
N LYS A 625 10.05 -6.63 20.51
CA LYS A 625 9.96 -7.98 19.94
C LYS A 625 11.22 -8.83 20.17
N SER A 626 12.39 -8.21 20.29
CA SER A 626 13.65 -8.92 20.56
C SER A 626 13.77 -9.40 22.02
N ARG A 627 13.07 -8.75 22.97
CA ARG A 627 12.99 -9.19 24.38
C ARG A 627 12.15 -10.44 24.64
N ARG A 628 11.42 -11.00 23.65
CA ARG A 628 10.63 -12.24 23.80
C ARG A 628 11.37 -13.52 23.39
N LYS A 629 12.70 -13.55 23.47
CA LYS A 629 13.48 -14.80 23.38
C LYS A 629 14.07 -15.13 24.75
N GLY A 630 13.25 -15.77 25.58
CA GLY A 630 13.67 -16.30 26.87
C GLY A 630 14.65 -17.45 26.70
N PHE A 631 15.95 -17.16 26.78
CA PHE A 631 16.98 -18.17 27.01
C PHE A 631 16.91 -18.57 28.49
N ARG A 632 16.22 -19.66 28.81
CA ARG A 632 16.34 -20.31 30.13
C ARG A 632 17.65 -21.09 30.15
N GLN A 633 18.64 -20.60 30.89
CA GLN A 633 19.75 -21.46 31.35
C GLN A 633 19.18 -22.45 32.38
N TYR A 634 19.37 -23.74 32.12
CA TYR A 634 19.12 -24.80 33.10
C TYR A 634 20.22 -24.79 34.17
N PRO A 635 19.90 -25.06 35.45
CA PRO A 635 20.91 -25.22 36.48
C PRO A 635 21.61 -26.57 36.28
N ARG A 636 22.95 -26.56 36.30
CA ARG A 636 23.76 -27.79 36.36
C ARG A 636 23.55 -28.46 37.72
N LYS A 637 23.34 -29.79 37.69
CA LYS A 637 23.72 -30.69 38.77
C LYS A 637 25.04 -31.33 38.39
#